data_AF-A0A090LQ61-F1
#
_entry.id   AF-A0A090LQ61-F1
#
_cell.length_a   1.000
_cell.length_b   1.000
_cell.length_c   1.000
_cell.angle_alpha   90.00
_cell.angle_beta   90.00
_cell.angle_gamma   90.00
#
_symmetry.space_group_name_H-M   'P 1'
#
loop_
_entity.id
_entity.type
_entity.pdbx_description
1 polymer ?
#
loop_
_entity_poly.entity_id
_entity_poly.type
_entity_poly.pdbx_seq_one_letter_code
_entity_poly.pdbx_strand_id
1 'polypeptide(L)'
;MYINYFFLLSIIFHVINSYKILVVNPKFGYSHVNFFSQIADILTEAGHDVTVLTIDIDPKITHPGAYKAKVITVPASKEVIDMFSDSIDGDFLWKLNPSIFSQLQLFTRFITSVQKQSLNVFYNEELTEIIRKEKFDIGITESFNKYVFGLFKVWGIKTHVCGFSMSLADNLYRDFGLPFPASYIPCHMAPFTDKMTYLERFQNFISHHISSIIFSLFDDIMSLQNEFNSKYGEGFFNSHGIVGDCSFLIINSNPFLDIPGPKTPKMIEVSGIGIKESKPLSSYWNEILSLRNQTVLISFGTFAKSINMPKDLKDGILETIKRLNNITFILKYENPEDGTGKDIENLVISKWLPQSDLLNDSRLSLFVTHGGMGSITELSFNGVPAVAIPLLGDQLRNSKLLERQKTGIVMNKLDLANPDILTKHIKTILNDETYKKNAQIVSKRLKKRPIGSRELLIKHIEFAAEFGKLDVLDLASRNMSTIEYYNFDIIIPILKLFGEELYHPLWNYYSSNSDDSISLNKFISKSEPLFETDHKIWEEIFNEPEDIIKACLLTSDIEEASDDKDFKESIICNMKKDGISKFIQNECPRLCDGIREHVISLLTDKKKNLQDYSSSILTPFQMLFIKASLNPVIYFNQEGKNNSNRWTKLYDSSVHGVSLNRFENNVYDYKKPTVTIFKLTNGQLIVIALDEEWKNSVNCYGGNNTSVIQIKPKFEREDKSGSFRCNLKLKSAPMGIQFGRYLKIEKDFSNVNDIEVWGCGVEDDLTAQMKQKVWYKKEAEKRSKVPLPGAWDENPDKTILEMGGIKLNNERRDFDRPDDTIARKF
;
A
#
# COMPACT_ATOMS: atom_id res chain seq x y z
N MET A 1 -68.96 -2.71 12.88
CA MET A 1 -68.19 -3.30 14.01
C MET A 1 -67.18 -4.34 13.54
N TYR A 2 -67.56 -5.37 12.77
CA TYR A 2 -66.64 -6.44 12.34
C TYR A 2 -65.46 -6.00 11.46
N ILE A 3 -65.62 -4.97 10.61
CA ILE A 3 -64.52 -4.45 9.77
C ILE A 3 -63.40 -3.82 10.63
N ASN A 4 -63.73 -3.17 11.75
CA ASN A 4 -62.73 -2.59 12.65
C ASN A 4 -61.98 -3.68 13.44
N TYR A 5 -62.64 -4.80 13.79
CA TYR A 5 -61.97 -5.95 14.39
C TYR A 5 -61.07 -6.68 13.39
N PHE A 6 -61.48 -6.76 12.12
CA PHE A 6 -60.63 -7.33 11.06
C PHE A 6 -59.42 -6.42 10.78
N PHE A 7 -59.61 -5.09 10.75
CA PHE A 7 -58.52 -4.13 10.64
C PHE A 7 -57.57 -4.21 11.85
N LEU A 8 -58.10 -4.31 13.07
CA LEU A 8 -57.31 -4.55 14.29
C LEU A 8 -56.56 -5.88 14.21
N LEU A 9 -57.20 -6.96 13.74
CA LEU A 9 -56.56 -8.26 13.56
C LEU A 9 -55.44 -8.18 12.51
N SER A 10 -55.65 -7.49 11.39
CA SER A 10 -54.62 -7.29 10.35
C SER A 10 -53.49 -6.35 10.78
N ILE A 11 -53.74 -5.44 11.73
CA ILE A 11 -52.72 -4.62 12.41
C ILE A 11 -51.99 -5.42 13.49
N ILE A 12 -52.66 -6.37 14.17
CA ILE A 12 -52.01 -7.33 15.09
C ILE A 12 -51.18 -8.35 14.28
N PHE A 13 -51.61 -8.68 13.06
CA PHE A 13 -50.85 -9.41 12.04
C PHE A 13 -49.85 -8.51 11.28
N HIS A 14 -49.62 -7.26 11.70
CA HIS A 14 -48.39 -6.57 11.30
C HIS A 14 -47.19 -7.24 12.00
N VAL A 15 -46.78 -8.34 11.38
CA VAL A 15 -45.41 -8.80 11.19
C VAL A 15 -44.56 -8.81 12.46
N ILE A 16 -44.89 -9.70 13.41
CA ILE A 16 -43.82 -10.31 14.21
C ILE A 16 -43.15 -11.32 13.29
N ASN A 17 -42.16 -10.87 12.50
CA ASN A 17 -41.29 -11.78 11.77
C ASN A 17 -40.40 -12.49 12.81
N SER A 18 -40.85 -13.67 13.23
CA SER A 18 -40.05 -14.55 14.08
C SER A 18 -39.13 -15.40 13.18
N TYR A 19 -37.83 -15.12 13.20
CA TYR A 19 -36.84 -15.99 12.60
C TYR A 19 -36.60 -17.22 13.47
N LYS A 20 -36.25 -18.34 12.82
CA LYS A 20 -35.81 -19.55 13.47
C LYS A 20 -34.28 -19.61 13.49
N ILE A 21 -33.71 -19.49 14.67
CA ILE A 21 -32.28 -19.22 14.87
C ILE A 21 -31.63 -20.42 15.57
N LEU A 22 -30.55 -20.94 14.97
CA LEU A 22 -29.68 -21.92 15.62
C LEU A 22 -28.45 -21.23 16.21
N VAL A 23 -28.27 -21.30 17.53
CA VAL A 23 -27.04 -20.85 18.20
C VAL A 23 -26.22 -22.06 18.61
N VAL A 24 -25.02 -22.22 18.07
CA VAL A 24 -24.10 -23.30 18.46
C VAL A 24 -23.18 -22.78 19.55
N ASN A 25 -23.25 -23.39 20.72
CA ASN A 25 -22.59 -22.93 21.94
C ASN A 25 -21.62 -24.01 22.49
N PRO A 26 -20.32 -23.92 22.17
CA PRO A 26 -19.33 -24.87 22.67
C PRO A 26 -18.98 -24.60 24.15
N LYS A 27 -19.08 -25.62 25.01
CA LYS A 27 -18.77 -25.48 26.44
C LYS A 27 -17.32 -25.81 26.75
N PHE A 28 -16.39 -25.02 26.23
CA PHE A 28 -14.97 -25.11 26.63
C PHE A 28 -14.53 -24.03 27.62
N GLY A 29 -15.34 -22.98 27.83
CA GLY A 29 -15.05 -21.91 28.79
C GLY A 29 -16.31 -21.19 29.24
N TYR A 30 -16.46 -20.92 30.55
CA TYR A 30 -17.68 -20.33 31.10
C TYR A 30 -18.02 -18.97 30.46
N SER A 31 -17.03 -18.13 30.18
CA SER A 31 -17.22 -16.82 29.53
C SER A 31 -17.79 -16.95 28.12
N HIS A 32 -17.29 -17.91 27.34
CA HIS A 32 -17.78 -18.22 25.99
C HIS A 32 -19.24 -18.66 26.05
N VAL A 33 -19.53 -19.64 26.93
CA VAL A 33 -20.89 -20.16 27.11
C VAL A 33 -21.87 -19.07 27.52
N ASN A 34 -21.47 -18.22 28.47
CA ASN A 34 -22.30 -17.14 28.97
C ASN A 34 -22.56 -16.06 27.89
N PHE A 35 -21.59 -15.75 27.04
CA PHE A 35 -21.79 -14.78 25.95
C PHE A 35 -22.81 -15.29 24.90
N PHE A 36 -22.67 -16.54 24.44
CA PHE A 36 -23.62 -17.12 23.49
C PHE A 36 -24.98 -17.42 24.12
N SER A 37 -25.03 -17.75 25.41
CA SER A 37 -26.28 -17.83 26.19
C SER A 37 -27.02 -16.49 26.16
N GLN A 38 -26.32 -15.38 26.38
CA GLN A 38 -26.93 -14.05 26.36
C GLN A 38 -27.45 -13.69 24.98
N ILE A 39 -26.70 -14.01 23.92
CA ILE A 39 -27.18 -13.83 22.53
C ILE A 39 -28.48 -14.61 22.33
N ALA A 40 -28.50 -15.89 22.69
CA ALA A 40 -29.69 -16.73 22.54
C ALA A 40 -30.89 -16.22 23.35
N ASP A 41 -30.67 -15.86 24.62
CA ASP A 41 -31.73 -15.37 25.50
C ASP A 41 -32.27 -14.01 25.04
N ILE A 42 -31.42 -13.10 24.57
CA ILE A 42 -31.83 -11.79 24.02
C ILE A 42 -32.67 -11.95 22.76
N LEU A 43 -32.28 -12.84 21.84
CA LEU A 43 -33.02 -13.11 20.62
C LEU A 43 -34.36 -13.81 20.91
N THR A 44 -34.40 -14.68 21.92
CA THR A 44 -35.65 -15.30 22.40
C THR A 44 -36.59 -14.24 22.97
N GLU A 45 -36.07 -13.33 23.80
CA GLU A 45 -36.83 -12.21 24.36
C GLU A 45 -37.30 -11.20 23.31
N ALA A 46 -36.60 -11.11 22.17
CA ALA A 46 -37.01 -10.31 21.02
C ALA A 46 -38.16 -10.96 20.21
N GLY A 47 -38.55 -12.19 20.55
CA GLY A 47 -39.67 -12.90 19.92
C GLY A 47 -39.28 -13.90 18.84
N HIS A 48 -38.00 -14.26 18.70
CA HIS A 48 -37.54 -15.27 17.74
C HIS A 48 -37.59 -16.69 18.32
N ASP A 49 -37.72 -17.70 17.44
CA ASP A 49 -37.64 -19.13 17.79
C ASP A 49 -36.17 -19.55 17.84
N VAL A 50 -35.59 -19.57 19.05
CA VAL A 50 -34.17 -19.86 19.24
C VAL A 50 -33.96 -21.27 19.78
N THR A 51 -33.13 -22.04 19.07
CA THR A 51 -32.58 -23.31 19.55
C THR A 51 -31.08 -23.19 19.76
N VAL A 52 -30.60 -23.65 20.91
CA VAL A 52 -29.18 -23.68 21.27
C VAL A 52 -28.68 -25.10 21.21
N LEU A 53 -27.72 -25.36 20.33
CA LEU A 53 -26.96 -26.60 20.29
C LEU A 53 -25.73 -26.44 21.18
N THR A 54 -25.75 -27.03 22.37
CA THR A 54 -24.59 -27.04 23.25
C THR A 54 -23.69 -28.24 22.97
N ILE A 55 -22.39 -28.01 22.88
CA ILE A 55 -21.38 -29.04 22.66
C ILE A 55 -20.48 -29.08 23.88
N ASP A 56 -20.63 -30.10 24.72
CA ASP A 56 -19.88 -30.20 25.98
C ASP A 56 -18.42 -30.58 25.70
N ILE A 57 -17.47 -29.79 26.23
CA ILE A 57 -16.02 -30.00 26.09
C ILE A 57 -15.36 -30.03 27.46
N ASP A 58 -15.57 -28.99 28.28
CA ASP A 58 -15.14 -28.97 29.68
C ASP A 58 -16.28 -29.48 30.58
N PRO A 59 -16.14 -30.67 31.19
CA PRO A 59 -17.18 -31.25 32.04
C PRO A 59 -17.42 -30.46 33.34
N LYS A 60 -16.54 -29.52 33.71
CA LYS A 60 -16.68 -28.69 34.92
C LYS A 60 -17.69 -27.55 34.72
N ILE A 61 -18.10 -27.27 33.48
CA ILE A 61 -19.06 -26.20 33.17
C ILE A 61 -20.49 -26.72 33.28
N THR A 62 -21.18 -26.30 34.34
CA THR A 62 -22.58 -26.70 34.62
C THR A 62 -23.62 -25.77 34.01
N HIS A 63 -23.21 -24.78 33.22
CA HIS A 63 -24.13 -23.82 32.60
C HIS A 63 -25.09 -24.54 31.62
N PRO A 64 -26.40 -24.25 31.63
CA PRO A 64 -27.39 -24.95 30.79
C PRO A 64 -27.32 -24.60 29.29
N GLY A 65 -26.33 -23.81 28.85
CA GLY A 65 -26.23 -23.25 27.50
C GLY A 65 -27.07 -22.01 27.24
N ALA A 66 -28.33 -22.00 27.66
CA ALA A 66 -29.24 -20.85 27.66
C ALA A 66 -30.33 -21.01 28.74
N TYR A 67 -30.95 -19.91 29.15
CA TYR A 67 -32.01 -19.94 30.17
C TYR A 67 -33.41 -19.81 29.58
N LYS A 68 -33.55 -19.22 28.39
CA LYS A 68 -34.84 -18.92 27.76
C LYS A 68 -35.09 -19.67 26.45
N ALA A 69 -34.03 -20.11 25.79
CA ALA A 69 -34.09 -20.84 24.51
C ALA A 69 -34.25 -22.35 24.68
N LYS A 70 -34.70 -23.06 23.62
CA LYS A 70 -34.69 -24.54 23.56
C LYS A 70 -33.24 -25.02 23.52
N VAL A 71 -32.87 -26.02 24.32
CA VAL A 71 -31.49 -26.53 24.38
C VAL A 71 -31.43 -27.97 23.89
N ILE A 72 -30.47 -28.25 22.99
CA ILE A 72 -30.07 -29.59 22.56
C ILE A 72 -28.61 -29.78 22.97
N THR A 73 -28.31 -30.86 23.70
CA THR A 73 -26.97 -31.10 24.24
C THR A 73 -26.29 -32.28 23.58
N VAL A 74 -25.07 -32.05 23.08
CA VAL A 74 -24.13 -33.12 22.69
C VAL A 74 -23.15 -33.30 23.84
N PRO A 75 -23.20 -34.42 24.58
CA PRO A 75 -22.30 -34.66 25.70
C PRO A 75 -20.85 -34.83 25.23
N ALA A 76 -19.91 -34.53 26.11
CA ALA A 76 -18.48 -34.74 25.86
C ALA A 76 -18.20 -36.22 25.62
N SER A 77 -17.36 -36.53 24.61
CA SER A 77 -16.91 -37.91 24.40
C SER A 77 -16.05 -38.37 25.57
N LYS A 78 -15.98 -39.69 25.80
CA LYS A 78 -15.17 -40.26 26.88
C LYS A 78 -13.70 -39.81 26.80
N GLU A 79 -13.13 -39.81 25.60
CA GLU A 79 -11.75 -39.35 25.35
C GLU A 79 -11.54 -37.90 25.80
N VAL A 80 -12.50 -37.01 25.55
CA VAL A 80 -12.43 -35.61 25.97
C VAL A 80 -12.54 -35.49 27.49
N ILE A 81 -13.45 -36.24 28.13
CA ILE A 81 -13.58 -36.28 29.58
C ILE A 81 -12.26 -36.73 30.25
N ASP A 82 -11.65 -37.79 29.73
CA ASP A 82 -10.40 -38.36 30.25
C ASP A 82 -9.24 -37.32 30.16
N MET A 83 -9.17 -36.55 29.06
CA MET A 83 -8.19 -35.46 28.93
C MET A 83 -8.35 -34.35 29.97
N PHE A 84 -9.58 -34.06 30.41
CA PHE A 84 -9.89 -33.06 31.44
C PHE A 84 -9.78 -33.60 32.88
N SER A 85 -9.81 -34.92 33.08
CA SER A 85 -9.52 -35.56 34.37
C SER A 85 -8.02 -35.70 34.63
N ASP A 86 -7.23 -35.95 33.60
CA ASP A 86 -5.75 -36.08 33.70
C ASP A 86 -5.04 -34.72 33.80
N SER A 87 -5.77 -33.62 33.54
CA SER A 87 -5.24 -32.28 33.59
C SER A 87 -5.77 -31.48 34.78
N ILE A 88 -4.82 -30.90 35.51
CA ILE A 88 -4.95 -29.79 36.47
C ILE A 88 -4.83 -30.25 37.94
N ASP A 89 -3.57 -30.31 38.41
CA ASP A 89 -3.25 -29.79 39.74
C ASP A 89 -3.91 -28.40 39.86
N GLY A 90 -4.76 -28.21 40.86
CA GLY A 90 -5.61 -27.02 40.99
C GLY A 90 -4.85 -25.69 40.97
N ASP A 91 -3.54 -25.72 41.27
CA ASP A 91 -2.64 -24.58 41.34
C ASP A 91 -1.91 -24.26 40.02
N PHE A 92 -2.12 -25.06 38.96
CA PHE A 92 -1.43 -24.96 37.68
C PHE A 92 -1.47 -23.55 37.08
N LEU A 93 -2.63 -22.88 37.08
CA LEU A 93 -2.78 -21.51 36.55
C LEU A 93 -1.98 -20.47 37.35
N TRP A 94 -1.81 -20.71 38.65
CA TRP A 94 -1.05 -19.84 39.55
C TRP A 94 0.46 -20.06 39.38
N LYS A 95 0.89 -21.32 39.23
CA LYS A 95 2.30 -21.71 39.07
C LYS A 95 2.85 -21.54 37.66
N LEU A 96 1.99 -21.43 36.65
CA LEU A 96 2.38 -21.29 35.26
C LEU A 96 3.24 -20.05 35.04
N ASN A 97 4.48 -20.26 34.59
CA ASN A 97 5.30 -19.19 34.06
C ASN A 97 4.69 -18.74 32.71
N PRO A 98 4.45 -17.44 32.46
CA PRO A 98 3.87 -16.95 31.21
C PRO A 98 4.74 -17.14 29.94
N SER A 99 5.69 -18.07 29.94
CA SER A 99 6.55 -18.36 28.79
C SER A 99 5.75 -18.88 27.59
N ILE A 100 6.25 -18.57 26.38
CA ILE A 100 5.65 -18.97 25.11
C ILE A 100 5.45 -20.50 25.02
N PHE A 101 6.42 -21.29 25.52
CA PHE A 101 6.34 -22.76 25.49
C PHE A 101 5.16 -23.30 26.30
N SER A 102 4.94 -22.78 27.50
CA SER A 102 3.85 -23.23 28.36
C SER A 102 2.47 -22.86 27.79
N GLN A 103 2.39 -21.69 27.15
CA GLN A 103 1.18 -21.26 26.44
C GLN A 103 0.91 -22.14 25.21
N LEU A 104 1.93 -22.48 24.42
CA LEU A 104 1.83 -23.39 23.29
C LEU A 104 1.34 -24.79 23.71
N GLN A 105 1.87 -25.34 24.80
CA GLN A 105 1.45 -26.65 25.30
C GLN A 105 -0.04 -26.67 25.68
N LEU A 106 -0.52 -25.62 26.35
CA LEU A 106 -1.93 -25.46 26.69
C LEU A 106 -2.81 -25.33 25.45
N PHE A 107 -2.36 -24.51 24.51
CA PHE A 107 -3.06 -24.29 23.25
C PHE A 107 -3.20 -25.60 22.47
N THR A 108 -2.14 -26.37 22.27
CA THR A 108 -2.21 -27.67 21.58
C THR A 108 -3.19 -28.63 22.26
N ARG A 109 -3.20 -28.71 23.59
CA ARG A 109 -4.17 -29.55 24.32
C ARG A 109 -5.60 -29.12 24.07
N PHE A 110 -5.86 -27.81 24.14
CA PHE A 110 -7.17 -27.23 23.82
C PHE A 110 -7.62 -27.60 22.40
N ILE A 111 -6.74 -27.43 21.41
CA ILE A 111 -7.02 -27.76 20.01
C ILE A 111 -7.37 -29.24 19.84
N THR A 112 -6.60 -30.15 20.46
CA THR A 112 -6.86 -31.59 20.40
C THR A 112 -8.22 -31.95 21.02
N SER A 113 -8.56 -31.38 22.19
CA SER A 113 -9.86 -31.61 22.84
C SER A 113 -11.02 -31.10 21.98
N VAL A 114 -10.88 -29.92 21.40
CA VAL A 114 -11.86 -29.35 20.46
C VAL A 114 -12.01 -30.27 19.26
N GLN A 115 -10.90 -30.67 18.59
CA GLN A 115 -10.94 -31.54 17.42
C GLN A 115 -11.67 -32.86 17.70
N LYS A 116 -11.34 -33.53 18.80
CA LYS A 116 -11.97 -34.81 19.20
C LYS A 116 -13.48 -34.67 19.40
N GLN A 117 -13.91 -33.60 20.05
CA GLN A 117 -15.34 -33.34 20.21
C GLN A 117 -16.01 -32.94 18.89
N SER A 118 -15.33 -32.15 18.04
CA SER A 118 -15.83 -31.77 16.72
C SER A 118 -16.07 -32.98 15.83
N LEU A 119 -15.21 -34.01 15.87
CA LEU A 119 -15.40 -35.26 15.14
C LEU A 119 -16.66 -36.01 15.60
N ASN A 120 -16.91 -36.05 16.91
CA ASN A 120 -18.13 -36.66 17.47
C ASN A 120 -19.40 -35.96 16.95
N VAL A 121 -19.38 -34.63 16.84
CA VAL A 121 -20.50 -33.86 16.27
C VAL A 121 -20.62 -34.09 14.77
N PHE A 122 -19.50 -34.07 14.04
CA PHE A 122 -19.44 -34.20 12.58
C PHE A 122 -19.98 -35.53 12.05
N TYR A 123 -19.74 -36.63 12.78
CA TYR A 123 -20.21 -37.97 12.42
C TYR A 123 -21.57 -38.35 13.03
N ASN A 124 -22.23 -37.44 13.75
CA ASN A 124 -23.54 -37.70 14.35
C ASN A 124 -24.69 -37.49 13.33
N GLU A 125 -25.10 -38.57 12.65
CA GLU A 125 -26.17 -38.56 11.66
C GLU A 125 -27.55 -38.28 12.28
N GLU A 126 -27.81 -38.76 13.50
CA GLU A 126 -29.07 -38.51 14.21
C GLU A 126 -29.25 -37.02 14.49
N LEU A 127 -28.22 -36.37 15.05
CA LEU A 127 -28.20 -34.93 15.27
C LEU A 127 -28.39 -34.18 13.95
N THR A 128 -27.70 -34.60 12.89
CA THR A 128 -27.81 -33.97 11.56
C THR A 128 -29.25 -33.99 11.05
N GLU A 129 -29.95 -35.12 11.19
CA GLU A 129 -31.35 -35.24 10.77
C GLU A 129 -32.31 -34.43 11.67
N ILE A 130 -32.03 -34.33 12.97
CA ILE A 130 -32.80 -33.46 13.88
C ILE A 130 -32.66 -31.99 13.44
N ILE A 131 -31.45 -31.50 13.22
CA ILE A 131 -31.20 -30.09 12.86
C ILE A 131 -31.78 -29.77 11.47
N ARG A 132 -31.63 -30.66 10.48
CA ARG A 132 -32.21 -30.46 9.13
C ARG A 132 -33.73 -30.32 9.15
N LYS A 133 -34.41 -31.13 9.98
CA LYS A 133 -35.88 -31.09 10.09
C LYS A 133 -36.39 -29.77 10.65
N GLU A 134 -35.61 -29.09 11.50
CA GLU A 134 -35.99 -27.82 12.10
C GLU A 134 -36.04 -26.67 11.08
N LYS A 135 -35.25 -26.74 9.98
CA LYS A 135 -35.18 -25.71 8.92
C LYS A 135 -34.91 -24.30 9.45
N PHE A 136 -33.74 -24.11 10.08
CA PHE A 136 -33.31 -22.81 10.61
C PHE A 136 -33.05 -21.80 9.49
N ASP A 137 -33.46 -20.55 9.71
CA ASP A 137 -33.24 -19.42 8.80
C ASP A 137 -31.78 -18.94 8.87
N ILE A 138 -31.20 -18.96 10.07
CA ILE A 138 -29.85 -18.43 10.34
C ILE A 138 -29.14 -19.23 11.42
N GLY A 139 -27.83 -19.44 11.22
CA GLY A 139 -26.93 -20.06 12.19
C GLY A 139 -25.98 -19.04 12.83
N ILE A 140 -25.73 -19.18 14.13
CA ILE A 140 -24.77 -18.37 14.88
C ILE A 140 -23.78 -19.32 15.54
N THR A 141 -22.48 -19.14 15.31
CA THR A 141 -21.42 -19.95 15.95
C THR A 141 -20.19 -19.11 16.23
N GLU A 142 -19.31 -19.61 17.08
CA GLU A 142 -18.06 -18.95 17.45
C GLU A 142 -16.97 -19.09 16.37
N SER A 143 -16.13 -18.08 16.21
CA SER A 143 -15.01 -18.08 15.24
C SER A 143 -14.02 -19.23 15.43
N PHE A 144 -13.88 -19.74 16.66
CA PHE A 144 -13.06 -20.92 16.96
C PHE A 144 -13.65 -22.22 16.40
N ASN A 145 -14.95 -22.28 16.14
CA ASN A 145 -15.64 -23.48 15.67
C ASN A 145 -15.81 -23.49 14.15
N LYS A 146 -14.70 -23.39 13.40
CA LYS A 146 -14.75 -23.27 11.94
C LYS A 146 -15.52 -24.42 11.26
N TYR A 147 -15.39 -25.64 11.76
CA TYR A 147 -16.11 -26.81 11.25
C TYR A 147 -17.64 -26.66 11.28
N VAL A 148 -18.18 -25.86 12.21
CA VAL A 148 -19.63 -25.63 12.32
C VAL A 148 -20.16 -24.83 11.13
N PHE A 149 -19.37 -23.93 10.54
CA PHE A 149 -19.77 -23.27 9.29
C PHE A 149 -19.92 -24.28 8.14
N GLY A 150 -19.06 -25.30 8.09
CA GLY A 150 -19.23 -26.43 7.17
C GLY A 150 -20.48 -27.25 7.50
N LEU A 151 -20.78 -27.47 8.78
CA LEU A 151 -21.99 -28.16 9.21
C LEU A 151 -23.26 -27.37 8.91
N PHE A 152 -23.24 -26.03 8.94
CA PHE A 152 -24.38 -25.23 8.49
C PHE A 152 -24.75 -25.56 7.03
N LYS A 153 -23.77 -25.73 6.15
CA LYS A 153 -24.02 -26.20 4.78
C LYS A 153 -24.64 -27.60 4.75
N VAL A 154 -24.15 -28.53 5.57
CA VAL A 154 -24.71 -29.89 5.71
C VAL A 154 -26.15 -29.86 6.23
N TRP A 155 -26.45 -28.97 7.16
CA TRP A 155 -27.76 -28.81 7.81
C TRP A 155 -28.75 -27.98 6.98
N GLY A 156 -28.31 -27.43 5.84
CA GLY A 156 -29.16 -26.62 4.95
C GLY A 156 -29.34 -25.16 5.39
N ILE A 157 -28.49 -24.68 6.31
CA ILE A 157 -28.48 -23.30 6.80
C ILE A 157 -27.57 -22.47 5.89
N LYS A 158 -28.17 -21.57 5.11
CA LYS A 158 -27.45 -20.77 4.09
C LYS A 158 -26.83 -19.49 4.65
N THR A 159 -27.43 -18.94 5.70
CA THR A 159 -27.03 -17.65 6.29
C THR A 159 -26.43 -17.89 7.65
N HIS A 160 -25.30 -17.24 7.93
CA HIS A 160 -24.67 -17.37 9.23
C HIS A 160 -24.00 -16.08 9.71
N VAL A 161 -24.00 -15.92 11.03
CA VAL A 161 -23.30 -14.87 11.76
C VAL A 161 -22.20 -15.52 12.60
N CYS A 162 -21.03 -14.90 12.61
CA CYS A 162 -19.93 -15.32 13.45
C CYS A 162 -19.99 -14.55 14.77
N GLY A 163 -19.87 -15.24 15.90
CA GLY A 163 -19.66 -14.62 17.21
C GLY A 163 -18.20 -14.72 17.64
N PHE A 164 -17.74 -13.75 18.42
CA PHE A 164 -16.46 -13.79 19.10
C PHE A 164 -16.62 -13.22 20.52
N SER A 165 -16.53 -14.10 21.50
CA SER A 165 -16.80 -13.79 22.92
C SER A 165 -15.71 -12.95 23.60
N MET A 166 -14.67 -12.56 22.85
CA MET A 166 -13.51 -11.80 23.31
C MET A 166 -13.37 -10.49 22.50
N SER A 167 -12.41 -9.63 22.86
CA SER A 167 -12.06 -8.46 22.04
C SER A 167 -11.43 -8.88 20.71
N LEU A 168 -11.70 -8.14 19.62
CA LEU A 168 -11.21 -8.44 18.27
C LEU A 168 -9.74 -8.91 18.26
N ALA A 169 -9.51 -10.14 17.79
CA ALA A 169 -8.19 -10.75 17.75
C ALA A 169 -7.43 -10.38 16.47
N ASP A 170 -6.10 -10.38 16.57
CA ASP A 170 -5.20 -9.95 15.50
C ASP A 170 -5.25 -10.85 14.26
N ASN A 171 -5.50 -12.15 14.44
CA ASN A 171 -5.64 -13.12 13.35
C ASN A 171 -6.94 -12.95 12.53
N LEU A 172 -7.99 -12.36 13.11
CA LEU A 172 -9.28 -12.17 12.43
C LEU A 172 -9.27 -11.03 11.41
N TYR A 173 -8.30 -10.10 11.46
CA TYR A 173 -8.23 -8.97 10.52
C TYR A 173 -8.17 -9.46 9.07
N ARG A 174 -7.36 -10.50 8.82
CA ARG A 174 -7.13 -11.06 7.48
C ARG A 174 -8.41 -11.64 6.87
N ASP A 175 -9.26 -12.28 7.68
CA ASP A 175 -10.53 -12.85 7.21
C ASP A 175 -11.45 -11.78 6.59
N PHE A 176 -11.31 -10.52 7.01
CA PHE A 176 -12.09 -9.38 6.50
C PHE A 176 -11.30 -8.46 5.55
N GLY A 177 -10.16 -8.92 5.03
CA GLY A 177 -9.35 -8.17 4.07
C GLY A 177 -8.58 -6.99 4.68
N LEU A 178 -8.36 -6.98 5.99
CA LEU A 178 -7.57 -5.96 6.66
C LEU A 178 -6.22 -6.54 7.12
N PRO A 179 -5.09 -5.83 6.98
CA PRO A 179 -3.87 -6.17 7.69
C PRO A 179 -4.01 -5.80 9.17
N PHE A 180 -3.41 -6.59 10.05
CA PHE A 180 -3.35 -6.25 11.47
C PHE A 180 -2.34 -5.09 11.69
N PRO A 181 -2.77 -3.95 12.26
CA PRO A 181 -1.87 -2.80 12.47
C PRO A 181 -1.03 -2.97 13.75
N ALA A 182 -0.07 -3.89 13.71
CA ALA A 182 0.81 -4.24 14.83
C ALA A 182 1.65 -3.08 15.39
N SER A 183 1.72 -1.94 14.68
CA SER A 183 2.47 -0.75 15.12
C SER A 183 1.79 0.00 16.26
N TYR A 184 0.46 -0.08 16.41
CA TYR A 184 -0.29 0.63 17.44
C TYR A 184 -1.42 -0.19 18.08
N ILE A 185 -1.77 -1.37 17.56
CA ILE A 185 -2.69 -2.30 18.23
C ILE A 185 -1.89 -3.47 18.81
N PRO A 186 -2.01 -3.75 20.12
CA PRO A 186 -1.40 -4.92 20.72
C PRO A 186 -2.11 -6.20 20.27
N CYS A 187 -1.35 -7.27 20.07
CA CYS A 187 -1.88 -8.61 19.84
C CYS A 187 -2.82 -9.01 20.98
N HIS A 188 -3.72 -9.96 20.71
CA HIS A 188 -4.79 -10.29 21.65
C HIS A 188 -4.31 -10.69 23.05
N MET A 189 -3.11 -11.28 23.17
CA MET A 189 -2.49 -11.71 24.44
C MET A 189 -1.32 -10.82 24.89
N ALA A 190 -1.05 -9.72 24.19
CA ALA A 190 0.09 -8.86 24.50
C ALA A 190 -0.23 -7.92 25.69
N PRO A 191 0.68 -7.78 26.67
CA PRO A 191 0.48 -6.95 27.86
C PRO A 191 0.77 -5.46 27.59
N PHE A 192 0.31 -4.92 26.46
CA PHE A 192 0.61 -3.54 26.05
C PHE A 192 -0.65 -2.69 25.85
N THR A 193 -0.48 -1.37 25.86
CA THR A 193 -1.52 -0.40 25.48
C THR A 193 -1.38 -0.03 23.99
N ASP A 194 -2.20 0.90 23.49
CA ASP A 194 -2.04 1.53 22.18
C ASP A 194 -0.84 2.51 22.10
N LYS A 195 -0.15 2.74 23.22
CA LYS A 195 1.11 3.50 23.31
C LYS A 195 2.25 2.56 23.69
N MET A 196 2.85 1.94 22.68
CA MET A 196 3.99 1.04 22.82
C MET A 196 5.32 1.76 22.56
N THR A 197 6.34 1.44 23.34
CA THR A 197 7.74 1.75 23.04
C THR A 197 8.21 0.99 21.80
N TYR A 198 9.38 1.35 21.25
CA TYR A 198 9.95 0.63 20.11
C TYR A 198 10.13 -0.87 20.39
N LEU A 199 10.64 -1.24 21.57
CA LEU A 199 10.84 -2.63 21.94
C LEU A 199 9.51 -3.39 22.07
N GLU A 200 8.49 -2.77 22.68
CA GLU A 200 7.16 -3.37 22.79
C GLU A 200 6.51 -3.52 21.40
N ARG A 201 6.67 -2.55 20.49
CA ARG A 201 6.20 -2.65 19.10
C ARG A 201 6.90 -3.80 18.37
N PHE A 202 8.21 -3.94 18.55
CA PHE A 202 8.98 -5.03 17.95
C PHE A 202 8.51 -6.40 18.49
N GLN A 203 8.35 -6.53 19.80
CA GLN A 203 7.81 -7.74 20.42
C GLN A 203 6.40 -8.06 19.90
N ASN A 204 5.53 -7.05 19.84
CA ASN A 204 4.17 -7.18 19.33
C ASN A 204 4.15 -7.65 17.87
N PHE A 205 5.00 -7.08 17.02
CA PHE A 205 5.13 -7.46 15.62
C PHE A 205 5.55 -8.94 15.48
N ILE A 206 6.59 -9.37 16.21
CA ILE A 206 7.06 -10.76 16.17
C ILE A 206 5.99 -11.71 16.72
N SER A 207 5.32 -11.36 17.82
CA SER A 207 4.23 -12.14 18.41
C SER A 207 3.08 -12.35 17.43
N HIS A 208 2.67 -11.32 16.68
CA HIS A 208 1.62 -11.45 15.67
C HIS A 208 1.97 -12.49 14.61
N HIS A 209 3.19 -12.44 14.07
CA HIS A 209 3.60 -13.33 12.98
C HIS A 209 3.75 -14.79 13.46
N ILE A 210 4.34 -14.98 14.66
CA ILE A 210 4.44 -16.31 15.27
C ILE A 210 3.04 -16.88 15.53
N SER A 211 2.14 -16.08 16.11
CA SER A 211 0.74 -16.46 16.36
C SER A 211 0.03 -16.85 15.06
N SER A 212 0.14 -16.03 14.02
CA SER A 212 -0.45 -16.28 12.69
C SER A 212 0.03 -17.60 12.07
N ILE A 213 1.33 -17.92 12.18
CA ILE A 213 1.88 -19.20 11.73
C ILE A 213 1.28 -20.35 12.53
N ILE A 214 1.23 -20.26 13.87
CA ILE A 214 0.67 -21.29 14.73
C ILE A 214 -0.80 -21.55 14.39
N PHE A 215 -1.63 -20.50 14.30
CA PHE A 215 -3.03 -20.64 13.93
C PHE A 215 -3.22 -21.29 12.56
N SER A 216 -2.38 -20.94 11.58
CA SER A 216 -2.42 -21.54 10.25
C SER A 216 -2.10 -23.04 10.27
N LEU A 217 -1.14 -23.48 11.11
CA LEU A 217 -0.78 -24.90 11.24
C LEU A 217 -1.90 -25.76 11.86
N PHE A 218 -2.76 -25.16 12.68
CA PHE A 218 -3.88 -25.86 13.33
C PHE A 218 -5.23 -25.66 12.60
N ASP A 219 -5.28 -24.88 11.51
CA ASP A 219 -6.55 -24.52 10.88
C ASP A 219 -7.29 -25.74 10.31
N ASP A 220 -6.61 -26.60 9.56
CA ASP A 220 -7.20 -27.81 8.98
C ASP A 220 -7.72 -28.78 10.06
N ILE A 221 -7.01 -28.84 11.19
CA ILE A 221 -7.35 -29.66 12.35
C ILE A 221 -8.62 -29.13 13.04
N MET A 222 -8.70 -27.83 13.28
CA MET A 222 -9.87 -27.21 13.93
C MET A 222 -11.10 -27.15 13.03
N SER A 223 -10.89 -26.97 11.73
CA SER A 223 -11.96 -26.83 10.74
C SER A 223 -12.46 -28.17 10.20
N LEU A 224 -11.76 -29.27 10.48
CA LEU A 224 -12.03 -30.60 9.94
C LEU A 224 -12.01 -30.63 8.40
N GLN A 225 -11.16 -29.81 7.78
CA GLN A 225 -11.11 -29.62 6.31
C GLN A 225 -10.95 -30.96 5.56
N ASN A 226 -10.04 -31.83 6.03
CA ASN A 226 -9.81 -33.15 5.45
C ASN A 226 -11.03 -34.08 5.56
N GLU A 227 -11.80 -33.95 6.64
CA GLU A 227 -12.94 -34.81 6.91
C GLU A 227 -14.13 -34.39 6.05
N PHE A 228 -14.32 -33.08 5.84
CA PHE A 228 -15.27 -32.57 4.87
C PHE A 228 -14.93 -33.03 3.45
N ASN A 229 -13.66 -32.92 3.04
CA ASN A 229 -13.21 -33.39 1.72
C ASN A 229 -13.46 -34.89 1.54
N SER A 230 -13.16 -35.70 2.56
CA SER A 230 -13.32 -37.14 2.51
C SER A 230 -14.79 -37.59 2.47
N LYS A 231 -15.68 -36.94 3.24
CA LYS A 231 -17.09 -37.35 3.36
C LYS A 231 -17.99 -36.74 2.30
N TYR A 232 -17.75 -35.50 1.88
CA TYR A 232 -18.63 -34.74 0.99
C TYR A 232 -17.99 -34.33 -0.34
N GLY A 233 -16.71 -34.65 -0.55
CA GLY A 233 -15.95 -34.34 -1.76
C GLY A 233 -15.12 -33.05 -1.62
N GLU A 234 -14.04 -32.96 -2.42
CA GLU A 234 -13.18 -31.78 -2.47
C GLU A 234 -13.96 -30.52 -2.87
N GLY A 235 -13.67 -29.40 -2.21
CA GLY A 235 -14.33 -28.12 -2.46
C GLY A 235 -15.72 -27.97 -1.84
N PHE A 236 -16.23 -28.99 -1.13
CA PHE A 236 -17.51 -28.85 -0.41
C PHE A 236 -17.46 -27.76 0.66
N PHE A 237 -16.36 -27.68 1.40
CA PHE A 237 -16.11 -26.70 2.47
C PHE A 237 -14.70 -26.15 2.28
N ASN A 238 -14.51 -24.86 2.58
CA ASN A 238 -13.20 -24.24 2.63
C ASN A 238 -13.12 -23.43 3.93
N SER A 239 -12.22 -23.84 4.83
CA SER A 239 -11.98 -23.16 6.10
C SER A 239 -11.32 -21.79 5.93
N HIS A 240 -10.59 -21.59 4.83
CA HIS A 240 -9.83 -20.38 4.59
C HIS A 240 -10.78 -19.22 4.26
N GLY A 241 -10.82 -18.21 5.14
CA GLY A 241 -11.69 -17.04 4.97
C GLY A 241 -13.16 -17.26 5.33
N ILE A 242 -13.57 -18.43 5.83
CA ILE A 242 -14.98 -18.73 6.14
C ILE A 242 -15.58 -17.77 7.17
N VAL A 243 -14.75 -17.28 8.10
CA VAL A 243 -15.17 -16.29 9.10
C VAL A 243 -15.52 -14.96 8.43
N GLY A 244 -14.79 -14.56 7.38
CA GLY A 244 -15.08 -13.36 6.59
C GLY A 244 -16.35 -13.46 5.73
N ASP A 245 -16.76 -14.69 5.39
CA ASP A 245 -17.96 -14.96 4.60
C ASP A 245 -19.27 -14.82 5.39
N CYS A 246 -19.20 -14.65 6.71
CA CYS A 246 -20.38 -14.37 7.50
C CYS A 246 -21.02 -13.00 7.16
N SER A 247 -22.31 -12.86 7.47
CA SER A 247 -23.01 -11.59 7.30
C SER A 247 -22.44 -10.53 8.24
N PHE A 248 -22.24 -10.91 9.51
CA PHE A 248 -21.62 -10.07 10.55
C PHE A 248 -20.74 -10.90 11.48
N LEU A 249 -19.69 -10.27 12.00
CA LEU A 249 -18.90 -10.71 13.14
C LEU A 249 -19.34 -9.95 14.38
N ILE A 250 -20.00 -10.62 15.31
CA ILE A 250 -20.45 -10.08 16.59
C ILE A 250 -19.33 -10.22 17.63
N ILE A 251 -18.81 -9.12 18.13
CA ILE A 251 -17.60 -9.07 18.97
C ILE A 251 -17.97 -8.59 20.38
N ASN A 252 -17.42 -9.26 21.41
CA ASN A 252 -17.51 -8.81 22.79
C ASN A 252 -16.50 -7.69 23.13
N SER A 253 -16.54 -6.61 22.34
CA SER A 253 -15.81 -5.36 22.60
C SER A 253 -16.78 -4.18 22.62
N ASN A 254 -16.31 -3.02 23.12
CA ASN A 254 -17.07 -1.77 23.11
C ASN A 254 -16.15 -0.62 22.68
N PRO A 255 -16.51 0.19 21.67
CA PRO A 255 -15.63 1.25 21.14
C PRO A 255 -15.28 2.35 22.15
N PHE A 256 -16.06 2.51 23.23
CA PHE A 256 -15.80 3.49 24.29
C PHE A 256 -14.92 2.96 25.43
N LEU A 257 -14.62 1.67 25.43
CA LEU A 257 -13.76 1.01 26.42
C LEU A 257 -12.48 0.50 25.76
N ASP A 258 -12.61 -0.12 24.60
CA ASP A 258 -11.54 -0.83 23.90
C ASP A 258 -10.59 0.12 23.15
N ILE A 259 -9.52 -0.45 22.57
CA ILE A 259 -8.56 0.24 21.72
C ILE A 259 -9.18 0.45 20.32
N PRO A 260 -9.20 1.70 19.80
CA PRO A 260 -9.70 1.97 18.45
C PRO A 260 -8.77 1.35 17.40
N GLY A 261 -9.37 0.77 16.36
CA GLY A 261 -8.63 0.12 15.29
C GLY A 261 -9.46 0.01 14.00
N PRO A 262 -8.83 -0.32 12.86
CA PRO A 262 -9.51 -0.56 11.60
C PRO A 262 -10.53 -1.69 11.73
N LYS A 263 -11.76 -1.45 11.26
CA LYS A 263 -12.84 -2.43 11.25
C LYS A 263 -13.63 -2.28 9.97
N THR A 264 -14.19 -3.37 9.47
CA THR A 264 -15.16 -3.34 8.37
C THR A 264 -16.56 -3.12 8.94
N PRO A 265 -17.54 -2.68 8.12
CA PRO A 265 -18.94 -2.63 8.52
C PRO A 265 -19.52 -3.98 8.97
N LYS A 266 -18.85 -5.11 8.67
CA LYS A 266 -19.25 -6.44 9.14
C LYS A 266 -18.91 -6.69 10.62
N MET A 267 -18.02 -5.91 11.22
CA MET A 267 -17.54 -6.13 12.60
C MET A 267 -18.36 -5.33 13.61
N ILE A 268 -19.26 -6.00 14.34
CA ILE A 268 -20.25 -5.36 15.22
C ILE A 268 -19.91 -5.61 16.68
N GLU A 269 -19.62 -4.53 17.39
CA GLU A 269 -19.17 -4.55 18.79
C GLU A 269 -20.36 -4.44 19.75
N VAL A 270 -20.71 -5.55 20.42
CA VAL A 270 -21.90 -5.69 21.28
C VAL A 270 -21.59 -5.92 22.76
N SER A 271 -20.37 -5.64 23.23
CA SER A 271 -20.07 -5.78 24.67
C SER A 271 -21.03 -4.96 25.52
N GLY A 272 -21.44 -5.54 26.65
CA GLY A 272 -22.45 -4.98 27.55
C GLY A 272 -23.83 -5.65 27.44
N ILE A 273 -24.05 -6.56 26.48
CA ILE A 273 -25.34 -7.29 26.36
C ILE A 273 -25.74 -8.07 27.62
N GLY A 274 -24.77 -8.50 28.41
CA GLY A 274 -24.99 -9.24 29.66
C GLY A 274 -25.09 -8.42 30.92
N ILE A 275 -24.96 -7.09 30.84
CA ILE A 275 -25.04 -6.22 32.01
C ILE A 275 -26.49 -6.22 32.50
N LYS A 276 -26.70 -6.84 33.67
CA LYS A 276 -28.01 -6.93 34.30
C LYS A 276 -28.37 -5.62 34.98
N GLU A 277 -29.66 -5.33 35.04
CA GLU A 277 -30.16 -4.32 35.97
C GLU A 277 -29.87 -4.76 37.41
N SER A 278 -29.36 -3.84 38.22
CA SER A 278 -29.02 -4.14 39.61
C SER A 278 -30.28 -4.38 40.43
N LYS A 279 -30.20 -5.40 41.29
CA LYS A 279 -31.21 -5.69 42.29
C LYS A 279 -30.79 -5.09 43.64
N PRO A 280 -31.75 -4.73 44.52
CA PRO A 280 -31.44 -4.34 45.88
C PRO A 280 -30.61 -5.42 46.59
N LEU A 281 -29.53 -5.00 47.25
CA LEU A 281 -28.72 -5.89 48.07
C LEU A 281 -29.51 -6.41 49.28
N SER A 282 -29.26 -7.66 49.68
CA SER A 282 -29.79 -8.23 50.92
C SER A 282 -29.31 -7.43 52.15
N SER A 283 -30.04 -7.52 53.27
CA SER A 283 -29.64 -6.91 54.55
C SER A 283 -28.19 -7.23 54.94
N TYR A 284 -27.75 -8.48 54.75
CA TYR A 284 -26.39 -8.93 55.01
C TYR A 284 -25.34 -8.07 54.27
N TRP A 285 -25.40 -8.00 52.93
CA TRP A 285 -24.45 -7.20 52.13
C TRP A 285 -24.54 -5.70 52.42
N ASN A 286 -25.73 -5.19 52.75
CA ASN A 286 -25.90 -3.80 53.16
C ASN A 286 -25.17 -3.47 54.47
N GLU A 287 -25.18 -4.39 55.44
CA GLU A 287 -24.45 -4.25 56.69
C GLU A 287 -22.94 -4.31 56.43
N ILE A 288 -22.47 -5.32 55.67
CA ILE A 288 -21.05 -5.47 55.31
C ILE A 288 -20.48 -4.19 54.65
N LEU A 289 -21.21 -3.63 53.67
CA LEU A 289 -20.79 -2.40 52.99
C LEU A 289 -20.81 -1.15 53.87
N SER A 290 -21.47 -1.20 55.03
CA SER A 290 -21.57 -0.09 55.98
C SER A 290 -20.57 -0.17 57.13
N LEU A 291 -19.83 -1.27 57.27
CA LEU A 291 -18.91 -1.49 58.39
C LEU A 291 -17.78 -0.43 58.46
N ARG A 292 -17.34 0.07 57.30
CA ARG A 292 -16.23 1.04 57.17
C ARG A 292 -16.48 1.97 55.99
N ASN A 293 -15.74 3.08 55.94
CA ASN A 293 -15.89 4.12 54.90
C ASN A 293 -15.52 3.64 53.48
N GLN A 294 -14.68 2.61 53.38
CA GLN A 294 -14.20 2.08 52.10
C GLN A 294 -14.37 0.57 52.10
N THR A 295 -14.82 0.03 50.97
CA THR A 295 -14.91 -1.41 50.73
C THR A 295 -14.14 -1.79 49.47
N VAL A 296 -13.35 -2.85 49.54
CA VAL A 296 -12.60 -3.44 48.43
C VAL A 296 -13.11 -4.85 48.16
N LEU A 297 -13.50 -5.12 46.93
CA LEU A 297 -13.84 -6.47 46.47
C LEU A 297 -12.59 -7.15 45.90
N ILE A 298 -12.36 -8.42 46.20
CA ILE A 298 -11.29 -9.24 45.62
C ILE A 298 -11.90 -10.50 45.00
N SER A 299 -11.73 -10.67 43.68
CA SER A 299 -12.19 -11.86 42.96
C SER A 299 -11.33 -12.18 41.73
N PHE A 300 -10.77 -13.40 41.70
CA PHE A 300 -9.97 -13.91 40.57
C PHE A 300 -10.81 -14.75 39.57
N GLY A 301 -12.14 -14.65 39.63
CA GLY A 301 -13.04 -15.34 38.72
C GLY A 301 -13.37 -16.77 39.15
N THR A 302 -13.95 -17.55 38.23
CA THR A 302 -14.42 -18.93 38.48
C THR A 302 -13.42 -19.99 38.04
N PHE A 303 -12.52 -19.67 37.11
CA PHE A 303 -11.53 -20.58 36.56
C PHE A 303 -10.28 -20.68 37.45
N ALA A 304 -9.71 -19.53 37.83
CA ALA A 304 -8.60 -19.47 38.79
C ALA A 304 -9.14 -19.42 40.23
N LYS A 305 -9.35 -20.59 40.82
CA LYS A 305 -9.84 -20.70 42.20
C LYS A 305 -8.81 -20.17 43.19
N SER A 306 -9.25 -19.30 44.11
CA SER A 306 -8.40 -18.68 45.14
C SER A 306 -7.88 -19.70 46.16
N ILE A 307 -8.64 -20.78 46.41
CA ILE A 307 -8.21 -21.87 47.30
C ILE A 307 -6.89 -22.51 46.85
N ASN A 308 -6.69 -22.61 45.53
CA ASN A 308 -5.50 -23.20 44.91
C ASN A 308 -4.34 -22.22 44.76
N MET A 309 -4.47 -20.99 45.26
CA MET A 309 -3.42 -20.00 45.22
C MET A 309 -2.22 -20.47 46.09
N PRO A 310 -0.98 -20.40 45.59
CA PRO A 310 0.22 -20.65 46.37
C PRO A 310 0.23 -19.86 47.68
N LYS A 311 0.75 -20.50 48.74
CA LYS A 311 0.66 -19.99 50.12
C LYS A 311 1.28 -18.60 50.25
N ASP A 312 2.43 -18.37 49.63
CA ASP A 312 3.13 -17.09 49.60
C ASP A 312 2.29 -15.95 49.00
N LEU A 313 1.63 -16.19 47.86
CA LEU A 313 0.74 -15.19 47.24
C LEU A 313 -0.51 -14.94 48.10
N LYS A 314 -1.08 -16.01 48.68
CA LYS A 314 -2.24 -15.93 49.58
C LYS A 314 -1.92 -15.14 50.84
N ASP A 315 -0.78 -15.43 51.48
CA ASP A 315 -0.29 -14.75 52.67
C ASP A 315 -0.04 -13.26 52.38
N GLY A 316 0.51 -12.92 51.21
CA GLY A 316 0.68 -11.54 50.79
C GLY A 316 -0.64 -10.75 50.71
N ILE A 317 -1.71 -11.35 50.16
CA ILE A 317 -3.06 -10.74 50.16
C ILE A 317 -3.56 -10.54 51.59
N LEU A 318 -3.50 -11.57 52.43
CA LEU A 318 -4.00 -11.51 53.81
C LEU A 318 -3.26 -10.47 54.64
N GLU A 319 -1.94 -10.35 54.46
CA GLU A 319 -1.12 -9.36 55.14
C GLU A 319 -1.43 -7.93 54.65
N THR A 320 -1.66 -7.72 53.35
CA THR A 320 -2.18 -6.44 52.84
C THR A 320 -3.50 -6.06 53.50
N ILE A 321 -4.43 -7.01 53.62
CA ILE A 321 -5.75 -6.79 54.24
C ILE A 321 -5.58 -6.38 55.70
N LYS A 322 -4.77 -7.11 56.48
CA LYS A 322 -4.47 -6.78 57.89
C LYS A 322 -3.93 -5.37 58.07
N ARG A 323 -3.01 -4.94 57.19
CA ARG A 323 -2.40 -3.60 57.24
C ARG A 323 -3.38 -2.47 56.92
N LEU A 324 -4.42 -2.76 56.15
CA LEU A 324 -5.46 -1.82 55.75
C LEU A 324 -6.72 -2.01 56.62
N ASN A 325 -6.55 -2.08 57.93
CA ASN A 325 -7.60 -2.38 58.92
C ASN A 325 -8.81 -1.41 58.91
N ASN A 326 -8.64 -0.22 58.32
CA ASN A 326 -9.66 0.81 58.14
C ASN A 326 -10.53 0.60 56.87
N ILE A 327 -10.28 -0.45 56.09
CA ILE A 327 -11.00 -0.80 54.86
C ILE A 327 -11.64 -2.18 55.03
N THR A 328 -12.90 -2.34 54.63
CA THR A 328 -13.56 -3.65 54.58
C THR A 328 -13.17 -4.37 53.30
N PHE A 329 -12.69 -5.61 53.40
CA PHE A 329 -12.35 -6.44 52.25
C PHE A 329 -13.36 -7.57 52.10
N ILE A 330 -13.87 -7.77 50.88
CA ILE A 330 -14.71 -8.91 50.53
C ILE A 330 -13.89 -9.82 49.60
N LEU A 331 -13.55 -11.02 50.06
CA LEU A 331 -12.76 -11.99 49.30
C LEU A 331 -13.64 -13.16 48.83
N LYS A 332 -13.70 -13.36 47.51
CA LYS A 332 -14.28 -14.56 46.91
C LYS A 332 -13.34 -15.74 47.11
N TYR A 333 -13.76 -16.73 47.90
CA TYR A 333 -12.94 -17.90 48.26
C TYR A 333 -13.77 -19.17 48.36
N GLU A 334 -13.31 -20.27 47.78
CA GLU A 334 -14.12 -21.47 47.57
C GLU A 334 -14.46 -22.25 48.83
N ASN A 335 -13.64 -22.15 49.89
CA ASN A 335 -13.85 -22.85 51.17
C ASN A 335 -13.67 -21.92 52.39
N PRO A 336 -14.69 -21.12 52.74
CA PRO A 336 -14.60 -20.18 53.87
C PRO A 336 -14.28 -20.82 55.24
N GLU A 337 -14.54 -22.13 55.39
CA GLU A 337 -14.40 -22.86 56.66
C GLU A 337 -13.00 -23.41 56.91
N ASP A 338 -12.04 -23.28 55.97
CA ASP A 338 -10.69 -23.83 56.12
C ASP A 338 -9.77 -23.05 57.09
N GLY A 339 -10.29 -22.01 57.73
CA GLY A 339 -9.58 -21.17 58.69
C GLY A 339 -8.74 -20.05 58.04
N THR A 340 -8.73 -19.93 56.70
CA THR A 340 -8.06 -18.83 56.00
C THR A 340 -8.59 -17.49 56.50
N GLY A 341 -7.69 -16.61 56.97
CA GLY A 341 -8.05 -15.24 57.34
C GLY A 341 -8.98 -15.08 58.55
N LYS A 342 -9.21 -16.15 59.33
CA LYS A 342 -10.13 -16.14 60.49
C LYS A 342 -9.83 -15.06 61.54
N ASP A 343 -8.56 -14.68 61.69
CA ASP A 343 -8.10 -13.70 62.69
C ASP A 343 -8.05 -12.26 62.12
N ILE A 344 -8.70 -12.00 60.98
CA ILE A 344 -8.66 -10.70 60.28
C ILE A 344 -10.02 -10.02 60.34
N GLU A 345 -10.17 -9.06 61.26
CA GLU A 345 -11.45 -8.37 61.55
C GLU A 345 -12.04 -7.55 60.39
N ASN A 346 -11.21 -7.19 59.41
CA ASN A 346 -11.63 -6.41 58.25
C ASN A 346 -11.79 -7.24 56.98
N LEU A 347 -11.83 -8.57 57.10
CA LEU A 347 -12.01 -9.52 56.01
C LEU A 347 -13.36 -10.24 56.11
N VAL A 348 -14.12 -10.18 55.03
CA VAL A 348 -15.33 -10.96 54.81
C VAL A 348 -15.06 -11.96 53.71
N ILE A 349 -15.14 -13.24 54.02
CA ILE A 349 -14.92 -14.32 53.06
C ILE A 349 -16.28 -14.88 52.62
N SER A 350 -16.48 -15.05 51.32
CA SER A 350 -17.67 -15.72 50.81
C SER A 350 -17.35 -16.60 49.60
N LYS A 351 -18.04 -17.75 49.55
CA LYS A 351 -18.01 -18.65 48.40
C LYS A 351 -18.75 -18.08 47.18
N TRP A 352 -19.82 -17.33 47.43
CA TRP A 352 -20.67 -16.76 46.38
C TRP A 352 -20.95 -15.28 46.63
N LEU A 353 -20.82 -14.48 45.58
CA LEU A 353 -20.98 -13.03 45.64
C LEU A 353 -22.04 -12.58 44.64
N PRO A 354 -22.96 -11.67 45.01
CA PRO A 354 -23.76 -10.93 44.04
C PRO A 354 -22.89 -9.83 43.39
N GLN A 355 -21.86 -10.25 42.63
CA GLN A 355 -20.81 -9.37 42.11
C GLN A 355 -21.37 -8.17 41.34
N SER A 356 -22.34 -8.39 40.44
CA SER A 356 -22.97 -7.32 39.66
C SER A 356 -23.68 -6.29 40.54
N ASP A 357 -24.33 -6.73 41.63
CA ASP A 357 -25.04 -5.83 42.55
C ASP A 357 -24.04 -5.07 43.45
N LEU A 358 -23.00 -5.76 43.92
CA LEU A 358 -21.90 -5.14 44.68
C LEU A 358 -21.16 -4.09 43.85
N LEU A 359 -20.87 -4.36 42.58
CA LEU A 359 -20.22 -3.41 41.68
C LEU A 359 -21.10 -2.18 41.41
N ASN A 360 -22.42 -2.30 41.46
CA ASN A 360 -23.34 -1.17 41.27
C ASN A 360 -23.51 -0.31 42.54
N ASP A 361 -23.13 -0.82 43.72
CA ASP A 361 -23.26 -0.06 44.96
C ASP A 361 -22.14 0.99 45.10
N SER A 362 -22.54 2.23 45.36
CA SER A 362 -21.62 3.37 45.50
C SER A 362 -20.60 3.27 46.66
N ARG A 363 -20.84 2.39 47.64
CA ARG A 363 -19.93 2.13 48.78
C ARG A 363 -18.76 1.22 48.40
N LEU A 364 -18.87 0.48 47.29
CA LEU A 364 -17.73 -0.27 46.77
C LEU A 364 -16.71 0.69 46.14
N SER A 365 -15.53 0.75 46.74
CA SER A 365 -14.52 1.75 46.41
C SER A 365 -13.52 1.28 45.35
N LEU A 366 -13.25 -0.02 45.30
CA LEU A 366 -12.23 -0.61 44.44
C LEU A 366 -12.52 -2.09 44.18
N PHE A 367 -12.17 -2.57 42.99
CA PHE A 367 -12.17 -3.99 42.67
C PHE A 367 -10.75 -4.51 42.37
N VAL A 368 -10.27 -5.49 43.13
CA VAL A 368 -9.08 -6.27 42.81
C VAL A 368 -9.51 -7.49 42.00
N THR A 369 -9.03 -7.58 40.76
CA THR A 369 -9.53 -8.56 39.79
C THR A 369 -8.42 -9.20 38.98
N HIS A 370 -8.64 -10.42 38.48
CA HIS A 370 -7.75 -11.07 37.51
C HIS A 370 -7.78 -10.43 36.10
N GLY A 371 -8.68 -9.47 35.82
CA GLY A 371 -8.71 -8.78 34.53
C GLY A 371 -9.40 -9.53 33.38
N GLY A 372 -10.23 -10.54 33.69
CA GLY A 372 -11.09 -11.17 32.67
C GLY A 372 -12.08 -10.18 32.04
N MET A 373 -12.39 -10.33 30.74
CA MET A 373 -13.20 -9.36 29.99
C MET A 373 -14.58 -9.09 30.61
N GLY A 374 -15.24 -10.11 31.16
CA GLY A 374 -16.51 -9.95 31.87
C GLY A 374 -16.39 -9.00 33.07
N SER A 375 -15.38 -9.22 33.93
CA SER A 375 -15.10 -8.36 35.08
C SER A 375 -14.74 -6.94 34.67
N ILE A 376 -13.89 -6.77 33.65
CA ILE A 376 -13.51 -5.46 33.11
C ILE A 376 -14.73 -4.72 32.57
N THR A 377 -15.64 -5.43 31.89
CA THR A 377 -16.88 -4.84 31.38
C THR A 377 -17.79 -4.42 32.53
N GLU A 378 -18.08 -5.31 33.49
CA GLU A 378 -18.96 -5.01 34.64
C GLU A 378 -18.47 -3.82 35.46
N LEU A 379 -17.18 -3.78 35.83
CA LEU A 379 -16.62 -2.67 36.61
C LEU A 379 -16.63 -1.35 35.82
N SER A 380 -16.39 -1.40 34.49
CA SER A 380 -16.41 -0.21 33.64
C SER A 380 -17.82 0.35 33.49
N PHE A 381 -18.83 -0.50 33.32
CA PHE A 381 -20.23 -0.09 33.27
C PHE A 381 -20.70 0.51 34.60
N ASN A 382 -20.19 0.03 35.73
CA ASN A 382 -20.54 0.55 37.05
C ASN A 382 -19.66 1.70 37.54
N GLY A 383 -18.54 1.98 36.86
CA GLY A 383 -17.67 3.11 37.18
C GLY A 383 -16.81 2.87 38.43
N VAL A 384 -16.42 1.61 38.66
CA VAL A 384 -15.58 1.19 39.78
C VAL A 384 -14.12 1.08 39.31
N PRO A 385 -13.16 1.76 39.95
CA PRO A 385 -11.75 1.61 39.61
C PRO A 385 -11.20 0.26 40.08
N ALA A 386 -10.04 -0.16 39.57
CA ALA A 386 -9.54 -1.51 39.84
C ALA A 386 -8.01 -1.65 39.92
N VAL A 387 -7.56 -2.63 40.71
CA VAL A 387 -6.21 -3.22 40.57
C VAL A 387 -6.38 -4.53 39.81
N ALA A 388 -5.77 -4.62 38.62
CA ALA A 388 -5.84 -5.81 37.81
C ALA A 388 -4.55 -6.64 37.96
N ILE A 389 -4.72 -7.92 38.29
CA ILE A 389 -3.63 -8.87 38.50
C ILE A 389 -3.84 -10.02 37.50
N PRO A 390 -3.44 -9.82 36.22
CA PRO A 390 -3.67 -10.81 35.18
C PRO A 390 -2.91 -12.10 35.46
N LEU A 391 -3.57 -13.23 35.23
CA LEU A 391 -2.97 -14.54 35.45
C LEU A 391 -2.36 -15.09 34.16
N LEU A 392 -3.15 -15.16 33.09
CA LEU A 392 -2.81 -15.74 31.77
C LEU A 392 -3.76 -15.23 30.67
N GLY A 393 -3.38 -15.46 29.41
CA GLY A 393 -4.25 -15.27 28.24
C GLY A 393 -4.59 -13.81 27.94
N ASP A 394 -5.83 -13.57 27.52
CA ASP A 394 -6.36 -12.24 27.16
C ASP A 394 -6.41 -11.26 28.33
N GLN A 395 -6.39 -11.76 29.57
CA GLN A 395 -6.37 -10.94 30.79
C GLN A 395 -5.24 -9.91 30.81
N LEU A 396 -4.08 -10.25 30.25
CA LEU A 396 -2.92 -9.36 30.15
C LEU A 396 -3.28 -8.09 29.37
N ARG A 397 -3.89 -8.27 28.20
CA ARG A 397 -4.31 -7.20 27.30
C ARG A 397 -5.52 -6.45 27.85
N ASN A 398 -6.51 -7.17 28.38
CA ASN A 398 -7.73 -6.57 28.96
C ASN A 398 -7.41 -5.65 30.14
N SER A 399 -6.45 -6.05 30.99
CA SER A 399 -6.02 -5.26 32.14
C SER A 399 -5.41 -3.92 31.71
N LYS A 400 -4.73 -3.87 30.55
CA LYS A 400 -4.17 -2.63 29.99
C LYS A 400 -5.22 -1.62 29.53
N LEU A 401 -6.48 -2.03 29.32
CA LEU A 401 -7.59 -1.09 29.09
C LEU A 401 -7.82 -0.16 30.29
N LEU A 402 -7.61 -0.66 31.51
CA LEU A 402 -7.77 0.13 32.72
C LEU A 402 -6.66 1.19 32.85
N GLU A 403 -5.41 0.82 32.57
CA GLU A 403 -4.28 1.76 32.56
C GLU A 403 -4.46 2.84 31.50
N ARG A 404 -4.88 2.43 30.28
CA ARG A 404 -5.12 3.34 29.16
C ARG A 404 -6.11 4.45 29.51
N GLN A 405 -7.17 4.11 30.25
CA GLN A 405 -8.19 5.08 30.70
C GLN A 405 -7.87 5.71 32.06
N LYS A 406 -6.74 5.34 32.69
CA LYS A 406 -6.39 5.69 34.07
C LYS A 406 -7.57 5.41 35.03
N THR A 407 -8.18 4.23 34.90
CA THR A 407 -9.24 3.70 35.79
C THR A 407 -8.74 2.56 36.66
N GLY A 408 -7.50 2.14 36.47
CA GLY A 408 -6.87 1.12 37.30
C GLY A 408 -5.37 1.01 37.09
N ILE A 409 -4.75 0.12 37.86
CA ILE A 409 -3.33 -0.21 37.81
C ILE A 409 -3.19 -1.71 37.53
N VAL A 410 -2.26 -2.10 36.64
CA VAL A 410 -1.91 -3.51 36.42
C VAL A 410 -0.72 -3.89 37.29
N MET A 411 -0.82 -5.03 37.98
CA MET A 411 0.21 -5.58 38.87
C MET A 411 0.57 -7.00 38.43
N ASN A 412 1.86 -7.36 38.46
CA ASN A 412 2.28 -8.72 38.15
C ASN A 412 1.81 -9.68 39.25
N LYS A 413 1.29 -10.85 38.87
CA LYS A 413 0.84 -11.86 39.85
C LYS A 413 1.93 -12.31 40.82
N LEU A 414 3.20 -12.31 40.39
CA LEU A 414 4.34 -12.70 41.25
C LEU A 414 4.61 -11.66 42.35
N ASP A 415 4.24 -10.40 42.11
CA ASP A 415 4.39 -9.32 43.09
C ASP A 415 3.41 -9.47 44.27
N LEU A 416 2.39 -10.35 44.15
CA LEU A 416 1.45 -10.62 45.25
C LEU A 416 2.13 -11.18 46.49
N ALA A 417 3.27 -11.87 46.35
CA ALA A 417 4.06 -12.34 47.48
C ALA A 417 4.56 -11.18 48.37
N ASN A 418 4.65 -9.96 47.83
CA ASN A 418 5.05 -8.78 48.57
C ASN A 418 3.83 -7.89 48.92
N PRO A 419 3.37 -7.91 50.19
CA PRO A 419 2.21 -7.14 50.62
C PRO A 419 2.37 -5.61 50.48
N ASP A 420 3.60 -5.09 50.40
CA ASP A 420 3.85 -3.64 50.24
C ASP A 420 3.37 -3.13 48.88
N ILE A 421 3.50 -3.96 47.83
CA ILE A 421 3.16 -3.57 46.46
C ILE A 421 1.65 -3.43 46.30
N LEU A 422 0.89 -4.45 46.72
CA LEU A 422 -0.59 -4.38 46.67
C LEU A 422 -1.13 -3.27 47.57
N THR A 423 -0.57 -3.11 48.79
CA THR A 423 -0.92 -2.00 49.70
C THR A 423 -0.71 -0.65 49.03
N LYS A 424 0.43 -0.45 48.35
CA LYS A 424 0.74 0.77 47.61
C LYS A 424 -0.28 1.04 46.52
N HIS A 425 -0.60 0.06 45.67
CA HIS A 425 -1.56 0.24 44.58
C HIS A 425 -2.97 0.55 45.06
N ILE A 426 -3.46 -0.14 46.09
CA ILE A 426 -4.76 0.14 46.70
C ILE A 426 -4.79 1.58 47.23
N LYS A 427 -3.78 1.99 48.02
CA LYS A 427 -3.69 3.36 48.53
C LYS A 427 -3.60 4.40 47.41
N THR A 428 -2.84 4.13 46.35
CA THR A 428 -2.73 5.05 45.21
C THR A 428 -4.09 5.31 44.55
N ILE A 429 -4.86 4.26 44.26
CA ILE A 429 -6.17 4.42 43.60
C ILE A 429 -7.18 5.09 44.53
N LEU A 430 -7.19 4.72 45.81
CA LEU A 430 -8.13 5.28 46.79
C LEU A 430 -7.82 6.74 47.15
N ASN A 431 -6.57 7.19 47.00
CA ASN A 431 -6.15 8.57 47.32
C ASN A 431 -6.12 9.50 46.09
N ASP A 432 -5.95 8.99 44.86
CA ASP A 432 -6.01 9.78 43.63
C ASP A 432 -7.42 9.70 43.01
N GLU A 433 -8.24 10.72 43.29
CA GLU A 433 -9.59 10.89 42.76
C GLU A 433 -9.68 10.83 41.22
N THR A 434 -8.57 10.98 40.50
CA THR A 434 -8.53 10.83 39.04
C THR A 434 -9.04 9.45 38.61
N TYR A 435 -8.68 8.38 39.33
CA TYR A 435 -9.10 7.02 38.98
C TYR A 435 -10.62 6.84 39.07
N LYS A 436 -11.23 7.32 40.17
CA LYS A 436 -12.68 7.28 40.38
C LYS A 436 -13.42 8.15 39.38
N LYS A 437 -12.95 9.38 39.14
CA LYS A 437 -13.55 10.30 38.16
C LYS A 437 -13.51 9.71 36.75
N ASN A 438 -12.38 9.14 36.33
CA ASN A 438 -12.26 8.52 35.02
C ASN A 438 -13.15 7.28 34.90
N ALA A 439 -13.23 6.44 35.93
CA ALA A 439 -14.11 5.27 35.93
C ALA A 439 -15.59 5.69 35.76
N GLN A 440 -16.02 6.75 36.45
CA GLN A 440 -17.36 7.32 36.28
C GLN A 440 -17.60 7.91 34.88
N ILE A 441 -16.59 8.55 34.26
CA ILE A 441 -16.68 9.06 32.89
C ILE A 441 -16.84 7.90 31.90
N VAL A 442 -16.04 6.83 32.04
CA VAL A 442 -16.14 5.63 31.20
C VAL A 442 -17.53 4.99 31.35
N SER A 443 -18.02 4.81 32.58
CA SER A 443 -19.38 4.31 32.85
C SER A 443 -20.45 5.13 32.14
N LYS A 444 -20.37 6.47 32.23
CA LYS A 444 -21.31 7.37 31.54
C LYS A 444 -21.27 7.20 30.02
N ARG A 445 -20.08 7.05 29.42
CA ARG A 445 -19.94 6.81 27.96
C ARG A 445 -20.57 5.47 27.56
N LEU A 446 -20.31 4.41 28.32
CA LEU A 446 -20.84 3.07 28.04
C LEU A 446 -22.36 3.03 28.14
N LYS A 447 -22.93 3.60 29.22
CA LYS A 447 -24.38 3.67 29.44
C LYS A 447 -25.11 4.59 28.45
N LYS A 448 -24.44 5.62 27.93
CA LYS A 448 -24.98 6.59 26.97
C LYS A 448 -24.55 6.34 25.51
N ARG A 449 -24.09 5.14 25.18
CA ARG A 449 -23.81 4.77 23.78
C ARG A 449 -25.05 5.05 22.92
N PRO A 450 -24.92 5.67 21.72
CA PRO A 450 -26.08 6.06 20.92
C PRO A 450 -27.06 4.93 20.56
N ILE A 451 -26.54 3.75 20.25
CA ILE A 451 -27.34 2.53 20.01
C ILE A 451 -26.92 1.50 21.06
N GLY A 452 -27.85 1.08 21.91
CA GLY A 452 -27.56 0.11 22.98
C GLY A 452 -27.10 -1.24 22.42
N SER A 453 -26.17 -1.91 23.10
CA SER A 453 -25.57 -3.16 22.60
C SER A 453 -26.60 -4.26 22.32
N ARG A 454 -27.68 -4.32 23.12
CA ARG A 454 -28.79 -5.26 22.93
C ARG A 454 -29.56 -5.00 21.64
N GLU A 455 -29.96 -3.75 21.41
CA GLU A 455 -30.68 -3.34 20.20
C GLU A 455 -29.80 -3.51 18.97
N LEU A 456 -28.51 -3.17 19.09
CA LEU A 456 -27.52 -3.35 18.03
C LEU A 456 -27.42 -4.82 17.60
N LEU A 457 -27.34 -5.74 18.57
CA LEU A 457 -27.32 -7.19 18.30
C LEU A 457 -28.57 -7.62 17.52
N ILE A 458 -29.76 -7.35 18.07
CA ILE A 458 -31.04 -7.80 17.48
C ILE A 458 -31.15 -7.33 16.02
N LYS A 459 -30.96 -6.02 15.78
CA LYS A 459 -31.10 -5.44 14.44
C LYS A 459 -30.13 -6.04 13.41
N HIS A 460 -28.89 -6.36 13.81
CA HIS A 460 -27.92 -6.97 12.88
C HIS A 460 -28.24 -8.44 12.60
N ILE A 461 -28.76 -9.18 13.59
CA ILE A 461 -29.19 -10.57 13.37
C ILE A 461 -30.43 -10.61 12.48
N GLU A 462 -31.43 -9.76 12.72
CA GLU A 462 -32.63 -9.66 11.87
C GLU A 462 -32.26 -9.27 10.43
N PHE A 463 -31.39 -8.26 10.26
CA PHE A 463 -30.91 -7.86 8.95
C PHE A 463 -30.16 -8.99 8.23
N ALA A 464 -29.30 -9.72 8.94
CA ALA A 464 -28.63 -10.89 8.36
C ALA A 464 -29.64 -11.97 7.96
N ALA A 465 -30.64 -12.26 8.80
CA ALA A 465 -31.66 -13.26 8.51
C ALA A 465 -32.51 -12.88 7.29
N GLU A 466 -32.80 -11.60 7.10
CA GLU A 466 -33.56 -11.09 5.94
C GLU A 466 -32.76 -11.14 4.63
N PHE A 467 -31.51 -10.68 4.64
CA PHE A 467 -30.73 -10.46 3.41
C PHE A 467 -29.69 -11.54 3.11
N GLY A 468 -29.42 -12.43 4.06
CA GLY A 468 -28.44 -13.50 3.92
C GLY A 468 -27.00 -13.00 3.91
N LYS A 469 -26.18 -13.56 3.01
CA LYS A 469 -24.76 -13.21 2.87
C LYS A 469 -24.60 -11.79 2.34
N LEU A 470 -23.76 -10.98 2.98
CA LEU A 470 -23.57 -9.56 2.67
C LEU A 470 -22.25 -9.30 1.95
N ASP A 471 -22.10 -9.80 0.73
CA ASP A 471 -20.88 -9.62 -0.09
C ASP A 471 -20.61 -8.15 -0.44
N VAL A 472 -21.65 -7.31 -0.46
CA VAL A 472 -21.54 -5.86 -0.68
C VAL A 472 -20.68 -5.15 0.38
N LEU A 473 -20.49 -5.77 1.55
CA LEU A 473 -19.65 -5.24 2.64
C LEU A 473 -18.23 -5.83 2.64
N ASP A 474 -17.89 -6.72 1.69
CA ASP A 474 -16.55 -7.27 1.58
C ASP A 474 -15.56 -6.28 0.96
N LEU A 475 -14.37 -6.18 1.55
CA LEU A 475 -13.31 -5.36 1.00
C LEU A 475 -12.64 -6.06 -0.18
N ALA A 476 -12.37 -5.31 -1.25
CA ALA A 476 -11.61 -5.81 -2.40
C ALA A 476 -10.21 -6.34 -1.99
N SER A 477 -9.62 -5.75 -0.95
CA SER A 477 -8.33 -6.17 -0.38
C SER A 477 -8.31 -7.60 0.15
N ARG A 478 -9.48 -8.22 0.40
CA ARG A 478 -9.57 -9.63 0.80
C ARG A 478 -9.04 -10.58 -0.28
N ASN A 479 -9.10 -10.17 -1.55
CA ASN A 479 -8.64 -10.95 -2.70
C ASN A 479 -7.33 -10.43 -3.31
N MET A 480 -6.69 -9.43 -2.69
CA MET A 480 -5.43 -8.87 -3.16
C MET A 480 -4.22 -9.64 -2.59
N SER A 481 -3.17 -9.74 -3.39
CA SER A 481 -1.86 -10.17 -2.90
C SER A 481 -1.22 -9.10 -2.00
N THR A 482 -0.25 -9.50 -1.18
CA THR A 482 0.57 -8.54 -0.41
C THR A 482 1.25 -7.51 -1.31
N ILE A 483 1.60 -7.88 -2.54
CA ILE A 483 2.25 -6.99 -3.51
C ILE A 483 1.30 -5.87 -3.92
N GLU A 484 0.09 -6.23 -4.37
CA GLU A 484 -0.94 -5.27 -4.80
C GLU A 484 -1.44 -4.40 -3.64
N TYR A 485 -1.68 -5.01 -2.47
CA TYR A 485 -2.20 -4.28 -1.30
C TYR A 485 -1.28 -3.12 -0.87
N TYR A 486 0.04 -3.36 -0.89
CA TYR A 486 1.04 -2.35 -0.56
C TYR A 486 1.57 -1.58 -1.78
N ASN A 487 0.99 -1.80 -2.97
CA ASN A 487 1.39 -1.19 -4.23
C ASN A 487 2.88 -1.40 -4.57
N PHE A 488 3.48 -2.53 -4.18
CA PHE A 488 4.89 -2.82 -4.47
C PHE A 488 5.12 -3.04 -5.97
N ASP A 489 4.13 -3.54 -6.70
CA ASP A 489 4.06 -3.61 -8.15
C ASP A 489 4.08 -2.23 -8.83
N ILE A 490 3.73 -1.16 -8.11
CA ILE A 490 3.82 0.23 -8.59
C ILE A 490 5.12 0.89 -8.09
N ILE A 491 5.40 0.79 -6.79
CA ILE A 491 6.54 1.46 -6.15
C ILE A 491 7.87 0.94 -6.67
N ILE A 492 8.05 -0.37 -6.80
CA ILE A 492 9.34 -0.95 -7.21
C ILE A 492 9.70 -0.53 -8.64
N PRO A 493 8.80 -0.62 -9.64
CA PRO A 493 9.08 -0.06 -10.96
C PRO A 493 9.37 1.44 -10.93
N ILE A 494 8.62 2.23 -10.16
CA ILE A 494 8.88 3.68 -10.02
C ILE A 494 10.30 3.94 -9.50
N LEU A 495 10.71 3.27 -8.43
CA LEU A 495 12.07 3.41 -7.87
C LEU A 495 13.15 3.01 -8.88
N LYS A 496 12.91 1.95 -9.68
CA LYS A 496 13.82 1.55 -10.76
C LYS A 496 13.81 2.51 -11.95
N LEU A 497 12.68 3.13 -12.26
CA LEU A 497 12.46 4.02 -13.41
C LEU A 497 13.09 5.40 -13.23
N PHE A 498 13.18 5.91 -12.00
CA PHE A 498 13.96 7.11 -11.71
C PHE A 498 15.47 6.83 -11.75
N GLY A 499 15.92 5.62 -11.41
CA GLY A 499 17.36 5.28 -11.36
C GLY A 499 18.08 6.00 -10.20
N GLU A 500 19.18 5.44 -9.70
CA GLU A 500 19.91 6.04 -8.55
C GLU A 500 20.34 7.49 -8.84
N GLU A 501 20.74 7.76 -10.08
CA GLU A 501 21.27 9.04 -10.55
C GLU A 501 20.22 10.18 -10.60
N LEU A 502 18.92 9.87 -10.62
CA LEU A 502 17.85 10.89 -10.54
C LEU A 502 17.07 10.79 -9.22
N TYR A 503 16.94 9.59 -8.64
CA TYR A 503 16.24 9.37 -7.38
C TYR A 503 16.89 10.11 -6.21
N HIS A 504 18.20 9.95 -6.01
CA HIS A 504 18.88 10.56 -4.86
C HIS A 504 18.85 12.09 -4.89
N PRO A 505 19.17 12.76 -6.02
CA PRO A 505 19.07 14.22 -6.13
C PRO A 505 17.64 14.73 -5.90
N LEU A 506 16.63 14.11 -6.52
CA LEU A 506 15.24 14.49 -6.30
C LEU A 506 14.78 14.24 -4.87
N TRP A 507 15.17 13.10 -4.27
CA TRP A 507 14.85 12.80 -2.88
C TRP A 507 15.44 13.83 -1.92
N ASN A 508 16.71 14.19 -2.10
CA ASN A 508 17.38 15.22 -1.30
C ASN A 508 16.70 16.58 -1.49
N TYR A 509 16.35 16.91 -2.75
CA TYR A 509 15.62 18.12 -3.08
C TYR A 509 14.27 18.19 -2.36
N TYR A 510 13.45 17.14 -2.41
CA TYR A 510 12.14 17.14 -1.75
C TYR A 510 12.25 17.09 -0.21
N SER A 511 13.18 16.30 0.32
CA SER A 511 13.39 16.09 1.77
C SER A 511 14.14 17.24 2.45
N SER A 512 14.70 18.20 1.70
CA SER A 512 15.50 19.31 2.26
C SER A 512 16.72 18.83 3.07
N ASN A 513 17.31 17.68 2.76
CA ASN A 513 18.37 17.02 3.54
C ASN A 513 17.97 16.71 5.01
N SER A 514 16.68 16.49 5.28
CA SER A 514 16.18 16.10 6.61
C SER A 514 15.37 14.80 6.52
N ASP A 515 15.42 13.97 7.57
CA ASP A 515 14.63 12.71 7.69
C ASP A 515 13.12 12.94 7.91
N ASP A 516 12.65 14.18 7.87
CA ASP A 516 11.25 14.51 8.16
C ASP A 516 10.34 14.31 6.95
N SER A 517 9.16 13.74 7.21
CA SER A 517 8.11 13.43 6.24
C SER A 517 7.78 14.63 5.33
N ILE A 518 7.73 14.39 4.01
CA ILE A 518 7.35 15.39 3.00
C ILE A 518 5.83 15.59 3.03
N SER A 519 5.36 16.80 3.35
CA SER A 519 3.92 17.14 3.24
C SER A 519 3.48 17.31 1.79
N LEU A 520 2.20 17.01 1.48
CA LEU A 520 1.64 17.14 0.12
C LEU A 520 1.81 18.55 -0.45
N ASN A 521 1.58 19.59 0.36
CA ASN A 521 1.74 20.98 -0.07
C ASN A 521 3.19 21.31 -0.41
N LYS A 522 4.16 20.79 0.38
CA LYS A 522 5.60 20.96 0.12
C LYS A 522 6.03 20.23 -1.15
N PHE A 523 5.46 19.05 -1.41
CA PHE A 523 5.70 18.32 -2.66
C PHE A 523 5.20 19.13 -3.85
N ILE A 524 3.93 19.54 -3.86
CA ILE A 524 3.34 20.30 -4.97
C ILE A 524 4.13 21.59 -5.26
N SER A 525 4.45 22.38 -4.24
CA SER A 525 5.20 23.64 -4.42
C SER A 525 6.61 23.43 -4.98
N LYS A 526 7.22 22.27 -4.71
CA LYS A 526 8.56 21.91 -5.21
C LYS A 526 8.52 21.23 -6.57
N SER A 527 7.40 20.60 -6.93
CA SER A 527 7.23 19.93 -8.22
C SER A 527 6.86 20.89 -9.34
N GLU A 528 6.13 21.98 -9.06
CA GLU A 528 5.70 22.95 -10.07
C GLU A 528 6.87 23.52 -10.91
N PRO A 529 8.01 23.95 -10.31
CA PRO A 529 9.15 24.46 -11.06
C PRO A 529 9.84 23.45 -11.99
N LEU A 530 9.67 22.14 -11.77
CA LEU A 530 10.25 21.10 -12.66
C LEU A 530 9.69 21.17 -14.08
N PHE A 531 8.48 21.71 -14.23
CA PHE A 531 7.79 21.83 -15.50
C PHE A 531 7.95 23.21 -16.14
N GLU A 532 8.65 24.13 -15.47
CA GLU A 532 8.92 25.48 -15.97
C GLU A 532 10.21 25.54 -16.81
N THR A 533 10.45 26.69 -17.43
CA THR A 533 11.66 26.98 -18.22
C THR A 533 12.80 27.56 -17.38
N ASP A 534 12.60 27.82 -16.08
CA ASP A 534 13.67 28.31 -15.21
C ASP A 534 14.69 27.20 -14.95
N HIS A 535 15.97 27.50 -15.15
CA HIS A 535 17.07 26.56 -14.97
C HIS A 535 17.61 26.52 -13.54
N LYS A 536 17.19 27.45 -12.66
CA LYS A 536 17.58 27.45 -11.24
C LYS A 536 17.18 26.17 -10.50
N ILE A 537 16.04 25.59 -10.87
CA ILE A 537 15.55 24.35 -10.26
C ILE A 537 16.58 23.21 -10.36
N TRP A 538 17.35 23.16 -11.47
CA TRP A 538 18.35 22.12 -11.68
C TRP A 538 19.57 22.29 -10.79
N GLU A 539 19.92 23.51 -10.42
CA GLU A 539 20.99 23.81 -9.47
C GLU A 539 20.56 23.52 -8.02
N GLU A 540 19.25 23.59 -7.72
CA GLU A 540 18.71 23.14 -6.42
C GLU A 540 18.63 21.61 -6.30
N ILE A 541 18.48 20.90 -7.42
CA ILE A 541 18.39 19.43 -7.46
C ILE A 541 19.78 18.80 -7.53
N PHE A 542 20.66 19.30 -8.40
CA PHE A 542 21.99 18.77 -8.64
C PHE A 542 23.05 19.74 -8.12
N ASN A 543 23.63 19.41 -6.96
CA ASN A 543 24.66 20.25 -6.33
C ASN A 543 26.01 20.18 -7.07
N GLU A 544 26.31 19.06 -7.73
CA GLU A 544 27.56 18.86 -8.47
C GLU A 544 27.30 18.78 -9.99
N PRO A 545 28.10 19.46 -10.84
CA PRO A 545 28.01 19.39 -12.30
C PRO A 545 28.10 17.97 -12.87
N GLU A 546 28.82 17.08 -12.18
CA GLU A 546 28.95 15.68 -12.54
C GLU A 546 27.59 14.95 -12.51
N ASP A 547 26.74 15.23 -11.52
CA ASP A 547 25.47 14.53 -11.32
C ASP A 547 24.43 14.94 -12.38
N ILE A 548 24.36 16.23 -12.72
CA ILE A 548 23.45 16.71 -13.76
C ILE A 548 23.84 16.16 -15.14
N ILE A 549 25.14 16.04 -15.44
CA ILE A 549 25.62 15.45 -16.70
C ILE A 549 25.20 13.98 -16.78
N LYS A 550 25.41 13.22 -15.70
CA LYS A 550 24.98 11.81 -15.65
C LYS A 550 23.47 11.65 -15.80
N ALA A 551 22.68 12.48 -15.14
CA ALA A 551 21.23 12.47 -15.28
C ALA A 551 20.80 12.77 -16.73
N CYS A 552 21.45 13.72 -17.41
CA CYS A 552 21.18 14.02 -18.82
C CYS A 552 21.55 12.86 -19.76
N LEU A 553 22.68 12.18 -19.49
CA LEU A 553 23.12 11.00 -20.25
C LEU A 553 22.17 9.83 -20.07
N LEU A 554 21.82 9.49 -18.83
CA LEU A 554 20.87 8.42 -18.49
C LEU A 554 19.51 8.68 -19.14
N THR A 555 18.97 9.89 -18.99
CA THR A 555 17.68 10.27 -19.58
C THR A 555 17.75 10.47 -21.09
N SER A 556 18.91 10.35 -21.72
CA SER A 556 19.06 10.35 -23.18
C SER A 556 19.44 8.99 -23.76
N ASP A 557 19.58 7.95 -22.91
CA ASP A 557 20.07 6.61 -23.29
C ASP A 557 21.45 6.64 -23.97
N ILE A 558 22.36 7.48 -23.44
CA ILE A 558 23.72 7.67 -23.95
C ILE A 558 24.75 7.11 -22.97
N GLU A 559 25.67 6.29 -23.47
CA GLU A 559 26.87 5.87 -22.76
C GLU A 559 28.06 6.79 -23.08
N GLU A 560 28.88 7.09 -22.07
CA GLU A 560 30.08 7.93 -22.19
C GLU A 560 31.22 7.15 -22.87
N ALA A 561 31.83 7.73 -23.91
CA ALA A 561 32.96 7.12 -24.61
C ALA A 561 34.31 7.56 -24.00
N SER A 562 35.39 6.81 -24.25
CA SER A 562 36.73 7.16 -23.76
C SER A 562 37.22 8.53 -24.24
N ASP A 563 36.80 8.95 -25.44
CA ASP A 563 37.22 10.19 -26.10
C ASP A 563 36.53 11.45 -25.56
N ASP A 564 35.58 11.27 -24.62
CA ASP A 564 34.79 12.33 -24.00
C ASP A 564 35.44 12.96 -22.77
N LYS A 565 36.51 12.36 -22.23
CA LYS A 565 37.12 12.80 -20.97
C LYS A 565 37.48 14.30 -20.97
N ASP A 566 38.27 14.75 -21.95
CA ASP A 566 38.70 16.15 -22.04
C ASP A 566 37.51 17.11 -22.26
N PHE A 567 36.51 16.67 -23.02
CA PHE A 567 35.30 17.43 -23.28
C PHE A 567 34.46 17.60 -22.00
N LYS A 568 34.22 16.50 -21.29
CA LYS A 568 33.51 16.47 -20.01
C LYS A 568 34.20 17.36 -18.97
N GLU A 569 35.52 17.25 -18.84
CA GLU A 569 36.29 18.11 -17.93
C GLU A 569 36.16 19.60 -18.29
N SER A 570 36.16 19.94 -19.59
CA SER A 570 35.92 21.31 -20.05
C SER A 570 34.52 21.82 -19.68
N ILE A 571 33.47 21.00 -19.84
CA ILE A 571 32.10 21.37 -19.47
C ILE A 571 31.97 21.56 -17.96
N ILE A 572 32.49 20.62 -17.17
CA ILE A 572 32.48 20.71 -15.70
C ILE A 572 33.20 21.97 -15.23
N CYS A 573 34.36 22.30 -15.83
CA CYS A 573 35.10 23.52 -15.49
C CYS A 573 34.27 24.79 -15.77
N ASN A 574 33.56 24.83 -16.91
CA ASN A 574 32.68 25.95 -17.25
C ASN A 574 31.48 26.03 -16.29
N MET A 575 30.82 24.91 -15.97
CA MET A 575 29.72 24.87 -15.00
C MET A 575 30.15 25.31 -13.59
N LYS A 576 31.33 24.88 -13.11
CA LYS A 576 31.89 25.30 -11.82
C LYS A 576 32.24 26.79 -11.79
N LYS A 577 32.65 27.36 -12.92
CA LYS A 577 33.01 28.77 -13.05
C LYS A 577 31.80 29.69 -13.11
N ASP A 578 30.80 29.35 -13.93
CA ASP A 578 29.68 30.24 -14.23
C ASP A 578 28.43 29.96 -13.37
N GLY A 579 28.34 28.78 -12.74
CA GLY A 579 27.15 28.24 -12.06
C GLY A 579 26.32 27.38 -13.01
N ILE A 580 25.70 26.31 -12.50
CA ILE A 580 24.97 25.32 -13.33
C ILE A 580 23.84 26.00 -14.10
N SER A 581 22.99 26.77 -13.42
CA SER A 581 21.84 27.44 -14.05
C SER A 581 22.27 28.41 -15.16
N LYS A 582 23.31 29.22 -14.89
CA LYS A 582 23.81 30.22 -15.83
C LYS A 582 24.50 29.59 -17.04
N PHE A 583 25.25 28.50 -16.83
CA PHE A 583 25.84 27.73 -17.91
C PHE A 583 24.75 27.14 -18.82
N ILE A 584 23.74 26.48 -18.25
CA ILE A 584 22.62 25.93 -19.02
C ILE A 584 21.94 27.03 -19.82
N GLN A 585 21.59 28.16 -19.19
CA GLN A 585 20.89 29.25 -19.85
C GLN A 585 21.66 29.82 -21.05
N ASN A 586 22.98 30.00 -20.93
CA ASN A 586 23.78 30.67 -21.96
C ASN A 586 24.33 29.71 -23.03
N GLU A 587 24.76 28.53 -22.62
CA GLU A 587 25.52 27.62 -23.47
C GLU A 587 24.65 26.49 -24.03
N CYS A 588 23.79 25.89 -23.19
CA CYS A 588 23.03 24.67 -23.48
C CYS A 588 21.60 24.71 -22.91
N PRO A 589 20.71 25.63 -23.35
CA PRO A 589 19.41 25.88 -22.70
C PRO A 589 18.48 24.67 -22.68
N ARG A 590 18.73 23.67 -23.54
CA ARG A 590 17.91 22.46 -23.66
C ARG A 590 18.56 21.23 -23.04
N LEU A 591 19.65 21.38 -22.30
CA LEU A 591 20.39 20.25 -21.72
C LEU A 591 19.50 19.35 -20.86
N CYS A 592 18.61 19.95 -20.08
CA CYS A 592 17.69 19.23 -19.18
C CYS A 592 16.35 18.85 -19.82
N ASP A 593 16.13 19.10 -21.12
CA ASP A 593 14.89 18.71 -21.79
C ASP A 593 14.67 17.19 -21.72
N GLY A 594 15.74 16.40 -21.86
CA GLY A 594 15.68 14.94 -21.71
C GLY A 594 15.21 14.50 -20.32
N ILE A 595 15.67 15.18 -19.27
CA ILE A 595 15.20 14.94 -17.90
C ILE A 595 13.72 15.29 -17.76
N ARG A 596 13.31 16.45 -18.29
CA ARG A 596 11.91 16.90 -18.22
C ARG A 596 10.98 15.95 -18.99
N GLU A 597 11.35 15.55 -20.20
CA GLU A 597 10.59 14.59 -21.01
C GLU A 597 10.51 13.22 -20.34
N HIS A 598 11.60 12.77 -19.70
CA HIS A 598 11.60 11.53 -18.90
C HIS A 598 10.60 11.63 -17.76
N VAL A 599 10.63 12.69 -16.96
CA VAL A 599 9.67 12.93 -15.86
C VAL A 599 8.22 12.99 -16.38
N ILE A 600 7.95 13.71 -17.47
CA ILE A 600 6.60 13.80 -18.05
C ILE A 600 6.13 12.44 -18.59
N SER A 601 7.01 11.69 -19.24
CA SER A 601 6.69 10.36 -19.77
C SER A 601 6.25 9.41 -18.65
N LEU A 602 6.91 9.49 -17.49
CA LEU A 602 6.59 8.70 -16.31
C LEU A 602 5.24 9.08 -15.70
N LEU A 603 4.85 10.36 -15.77
CA LEU A 603 3.62 10.85 -15.17
C LEU A 603 2.38 10.74 -16.07
N THR A 604 2.56 10.58 -17.39
CA THR A 604 1.46 10.77 -18.36
C THR A 604 1.28 9.64 -19.38
N ASP A 605 1.95 8.48 -19.19
CA ASP A 605 1.99 7.34 -20.14
C ASP A 605 2.43 7.72 -21.57
N LYS A 606 2.92 8.95 -21.78
CA LYS A 606 3.41 9.41 -23.09
C LYS A 606 4.76 8.78 -23.37
N LYS A 607 4.93 8.16 -24.54
CA LYS A 607 6.23 7.64 -24.96
C LYS A 607 7.24 8.78 -25.09
N LYS A 608 8.41 8.59 -24.48
CA LYS A 608 9.61 9.42 -24.66
C LYS A 608 10.03 9.40 -26.13
N ASN A 609 10.29 10.57 -26.71
CA ASN A 609 10.82 10.67 -28.07
C ASN A 609 12.35 10.57 -28.02
N LEU A 610 12.89 9.41 -28.37
CA LEU A 610 14.34 9.24 -28.44
C LEU A 610 14.90 10.03 -29.62
N GLN A 611 15.83 10.93 -29.33
CA GLN A 611 16.57 11.66 -30.35
C GLN A 611 17.73 10.82 -30.87
N ASP A 612 18.01 10.96 -32.15
CA ASP A 612 19.18 10.35 -32.79
C ASP A 612 20.43 11.17 -32.49
N TYR A 613 21.37 10.62 -31.72
CA TYR A 613 22.66 11.25 -31.40
C TYR A 613 23.83 10.67 -32.20
N SER A 614 23.55 9.92 -33.26
CA SER A 614 24.60 9.33 -34.10
C SER A 614 25.34 10.39 -34.92
N SER A 615 26.66 10.22 -35.04
CA SER A 615 27.55 11.04 -35.86
C SER A 615 28.73 10.20 -36.31
N SER A 616 29.28 10.50 -37.49
CA SER A 616 30.53 9.88 -37.94
C SER A 616 31.78 10.54 -37.34
N ILE A 617 31.63 11.71 -36.71
CA ILE A 617 32.74 12.51 -36.18
C ILE A 617 32.65 12.70 -34.65
N LEU A 618 31.45 13.01 -34.13
CA LEU A 618 31.21 13.30 -32.73
C LEU A 618 30.74 12.06 -31.97
N THR A 619 31.07 12.00 -30.68
CA THR A 619 30.44 11.02 -29.78
C THR A 619 28.97 11.39 -29.54
N PRO A 620 28.11 10.43 -29.15
CA PRO A 620 26.74 10.75 -28.76
C PRO A 620 26.64 11.80 -27.65
N PHE A 621 27.57 11.80 -26.69
CA PHE A 621 27.64 12.80 -25.62
C PHE A 621 27.94 14.21 -26.16
N GLN A 622 28.89 14.34 -27.08
CA GLN A 622 29.18 15.63 -27.73
C GLN A 622 27.99 16.10 -28.57
N MET A 623 27.34 15.18 -29.31
CA MET A 623 26.16 15.49 -30.11
C MET A 623 24.96 15.96 -29.26
N LEU A 624 24.77 15.37 -28.06
CA LEU A 624 23.77 15.83 -27.09
C LEU A 624 23.96 17.32 -26.76
N PHE A 625 25.19 17.73 -26.45
CA PHE A 625 25.49 19.13 -26.12
C PHE A 625 25.27 20.06 -27.32
N ILE A 626 25.67 19.66 -28.53
CA ILE A 626 25.40 20.45 -29.75
C ILE A 626 23.91 20.67 -29.93
N LYS A 627 23.10 19.61 -29.83
CA LYS A 627 21.65 19.74 -29.96
C LYS A 627 21.03 20.58 -28.85
N ALA A 628 21.57 20.47 -27.63
CA ALA A 628 21.12 21.24 -26.47
C ALA A 628 21.45 22.74 -26.57
N SER A 629 22.50 23.10 -27.31
CA SER A 629 22.92 24.49 -27.53
C SER A 629 22.05 25.23 -28.55
N LEU A 630 21.48 24.55 -29.54
CA LEU A 630 20.85 25.22 -30.68
C LEU A 630 19.41 25.68 -30.42
N ASN A 631 19.01 26.75 -31.11
CA ASN A 631 17.65 27.29 -31.03
C ASN A 631 16.62 26.27 -31.55
N PRO A 632 15.63 25.87 -30.73
CA PRO A 632 14.65 24.84 -31.09
C PRO A 632 13.74 25.25 -32.25
N VAL A 633 13.36 26.53 -32.32
CA VAL A 633 12.42 27.04 -33.33
C VAL A 633 13.05 27.00 -34.72
N ILE A 634 14.36 27.23 -34.81
CA ILE A 634 15.09 27.32 -36.07
C ILE A 634 15.62 25.96 -36.53
N TYR A 635 16.24 25.19 -35.63
CA TYR A 635 16.97 23.97 -35.98
C TYR A 635 16.19 22.67 -35.78
N PHE A 636 14.96 22.73 -35.25
CA PHE A 636 14.16 21.53 -34.94
C PHE A 636 12.68 21.68 -35.36
N ASN A 637 12.42 22.38 -36.48
CA ASN A 637 11.13 22.64 -37.13
C ASN A 637 9.87 21.98 -36.49
N GLN A 638 9.00 22.78 -35.85
CA GLN A 638 7.80 22.30 -35.13
C GLN A 638 6.52 22.17 -35.98
N GLU A 639 6.55 22.45 -37.30
CA GLU A 639 5.33 22.61 -38.12
C GLU A 639 4.69 21.29 -38.64
N GLY A 640 5.06 20.11 -38.14
CA GLY A 640 4.56 18.82 -38.64
C GLY A 640 3.64 18.06 -37.68
N LYS A 641 2.54 17.45 -38.18
CA LYS A 641 1.66 16.52 -37.43
C LYS A 641 2.35 15.23 -36.95
N ASN A 642 3.59 14.97 -37.38
CA ASN A 642 4.44 13.89 -36.89
C ASN A 642 5.68 14.51 -36.21
N ASN A 643 5.77 14.37 -34.89
CA ASN A 643 6.82 14.89 -34.00
C ASN A 643 8.23 14.26 -34.20
N SER A 644 8.67 14.00 -35.42
CA SER A 644 10.04 13.52 -35.65
C SER A 644 10.98 14.70 -35.91
N ASN A 645 11.56 15.24 -34.83
CA ASN A 645 12.70 16.16 -34.86
C ASN A 645 13.94 15.47 -35.44
N ARG A 646 13.96 15.19 -36.75
CA ARG A 646 15.03 14.43 -37.38
C ARG A 646 15.87 15.31 -38.30
N TRP A 647 17.12 15.52 -37.93
CA TRP A 647 18.13 16.07 -38.83
C TRP A 647 18.43 15.05 -39.92
N THR A 648 18.57 15.53 -41.15
CA THR A 648 18.87 14.68 -42.31
C THR A 648 20.31 14.88 -42.73
N LYS A 649 21.07 13.79 -42.88
CA LYS A 649 22.47 13.85 -43.28
C LYS A 649 22.59 14.26 -44.76
N LEU A 650 23.19 15.42 -45.01
CA LEU A 650 23.40 15.98 -46.36
C LEU A 650 24.74 15.53 -46.94
N TYR A 651 25.79 15.49 -46.12
CA TYR A 651 27.14 15.14 -46.56
C TYR A 651 27.92 14.49 -45.42
N ASP A 652 28.71 13.47 -45.75
CA ASP A 652 29.55 12.74 -44.79
C ASP A 652 30.82 12.28 -45.49
N SER A 653 31.97 12.80 -45.03
CA SER A 653 33.29 12.51 -45.61
C SER A 653 33.71 11.07 -45.41
N SER A 654 33.19 10.34 -44.40
CA SER A 654 33.50 8.93 -44.22
C SER A 654 33.00 8.07 -45.39
N VAL A 655 31.88 8.47 -46.00
CA VAL A 655 31.27 7.80 -47.15
C VAL A 655 31.76 8.41 -48.46
N HIS A 656 31.84 9.74 -48.51
CA HIS A 656 32.04 10.49 -49.75
C HIS A 656 33.47 10.98 -49.92
N GLY A 657 34.37 10.86 -48.96
CA GLY A 657 35.68 11.51 -48.93
C GLY A 657 35.60 13.04 -48.86
N VAL A 658 36.65 13.68 -48.33
CA VAL A 658 36.75 15.15 -48.26
C VAL A 658 37.01 15.72 -49.67
N SER A 659 36.08 16.52 -50.19
CA SER A 659 36.24 17.21 -51.47
C SER A 659 35.37 18.45 -51.55
N LEU A 660 35.95 19.57 -51.98
CA LEU A 660 35.23 20.83 -52.21
C LEU A 660 34.02 20.63 -53.14
N ASN A 661 34.21 19.93 -54.27
CA ASN A 661 33.13 19.69 -55.23
C ASN A 661 32.01 18.84 -54.63
N ARG A 662 32.35 17.85 -53.79
CA ARG A 662 31.35 16.99 -53.13
C ARG A 662 30.59 17.76 -52.06
N PHE A 663 31.28 18.61 -51.31
CA PHE A 663 30.65 19.50 -50.33
C PHE A 663 29.69 20.47 -51.01
N GLU A 664 30.13 21.21 -52.03
CA GLU A 664 29.24 22.14 -52.76
C GLU A 664 28.04 21.39 -53.37
N ASN A 665 28.27 20.26 -54.04
CA ASN A 665 27.20 19.50 -54.69
C ASN A 665 26.15 18.95 -53.72
N ASN A 666 26.49 18.68 -52.47
CA ASN A 666 25.53 18.12 -51.50
C ASN A 666 24.91 19.21 -50.61
N VAL A 667 25.69 20.23 -50.24
CA VAL A 667 25.31 21.21 -49.22
C VAL A 667 24.71 22.48 -49.84
N TYR A 668 25.23 22.95 -50.97
CA TYR A 668 24.71 24.17 -51.60
C TYR A 668 23.31 23.88 -52.18
N ASP A 669 22.49 24.94 -52.31
CA ASP A 669 21.07 24.91 -52.69
C ASP A 669 20.11 24.36 -51.62
N TYR A 670 20.61 23.96 -50.44
CA TYR A 670 19.75 23.58 -49.31
C TYR A 670 19.26 24.83 -48.57
N LYS A 671 17.96 25.12 -48.68
CA LYS A 671 17.37 26.41 -48.23
C LYS A 671 17.04 26.48 -46.74
N LYS A 672 17.17 25.39 -46.00
CA LYS A 672 16.88 25.33 -44.55
C LYS A 672 18.19 25.40 -43.75
N PRO A 673 18.12 25.68 -42.43
CA PRO A 673 19.30 25.71 -41.59
C PRO A 673 20.11 24.41 -41.64
N THR A 674 21.42 24.54 -41.46
CA THR A 674 22.37 23.41 -41.50
C THR A 674 23.26 23.41 -40.27
N VAL A 675 23.69 22.21 -39.87
CA VAL A 675 24.71 22.01 -38.83
C VAL A 675 25.86 21.23 -39.45
N THR A 676 27.02 21.88 -39.55
CA THR A 676 28.22 21.34 -40.19
C THR A 676 29.31 21.11 -39.15
N ILE A 677 29.83 19.90 -39.09
CA ILE A 677 30.88 19.46 -38.19
C ILE A 677 32.17 19.34 -39.00
N PHE A 678 33.23 20.01 -38.56
CA PHE A 678 34.57 19.96 -39.13
C PHE A 678 35.55 19.38 -38.12
N LYS A 679 36.31 18.37 -38.55
CA LYS A 679 37.52 17.90 -37.87
C LYS A 679 38.73 18.39 -38.62
N LEU A 680 39.51 19.29 -38.02
CA LEU A 680 40.68 19.89 -38.64
C LEU A 680 41.93 19.02 -38.42
N THR A 681 42.94 19.20 -39.28
CA THR A 681 44.19 18.43 -39.23
C THR A 681 45.02 18.69 -37.97
N ASN A 682 44.78 19.81 -37.29
CA ASN A 682 45.39 20.14 -35.99
C ASN A 682 44.64 19.54 -34.78
N GLY A 683 43.62 18.71 -35.01
CA GLY A 683 42.82 18.06 -33.97
C GLY A 683 41.66 18.89 -33.41
N GLN A 684 41.43 20.12 -33.91
CA GLN A 684 40.26 20.91 -33.53
C GLN A 684 38.97 20.30 -34.08
N LEU A 685 37.93 20.28 -33.24
CA LEU A 685 36.56 19.90 -33.62
C LEU A 685 35.67 21.13 -33.50
N ILE A 686 35.09 21.56 -34.61
CA ILE A 686 34.28 22.78 -34.69
C ILE A 686 32.96 22.47 -35.40
N VAL A 687 31.87 22.98 -34.83
CA VAL A 687 30.53 22.88 -35.37
C VAL A 687 30.05 24.26 -35.78
N ILE A 688 29.48 24.37 -36.97
CA ILE A 688 28.86 25.59 -37.50
C ILE A 688 27.38 25.30 -37.66
N ALA A 689 26.56 26.00 -36.89
CA ALA A 689 25.12 26.04 -37.10
C ALA A 689 24.79 27.31 -37.87
N LEU A 690 24.36 27.14 -39.13
CA LEU A 690 24.07 28.24 -40.04
C LEU A 690 22.57 28.27 -40.33
N ASP A 691 21.92 29.40 -40.04
CA ASP A 691 20.49 29.62 -40.24
C ASP A 691 20.14 30.15 -41.65
N GLU A 692 21.14 30.40 -42.49
CA GLU A 692 21.00 30.76 -43.90
C GLU A 692 21.53 29.67 -44.84
N GLU A 693 21.14 29.74 -46.11
CA GLU A 693 21.67 28.89 -47.18
C GLU A 693 23.16 29.12 -47.42
N TRP A 694 23.90 28.03 -47.62
CA TRP A 694 25.30 28.07 -48.03
C TRP A 694 25.45 28.71 -49.41
N LYS A 695 26.18 29.82 -49.46
CA LYS A 695 26.47 30.56 -50.70
C LYS A 695 27.90 31.07 -50.71
N ASN A 696 28.48 31.13 -51.91
CA ASN A 696 29.74 31.83 -52.14
C ASN A 696 29.48 33.34 -52.09
N SER A 697 30.01 34.03 -51.09
CA SER A 697 29.79 35.45 -50.84
C SER A 697 31.09 36.16 -50.49
N VAL A 698 31.26 37.37 -51.04
CA VAL A 698 32.33 38.30 -50.68
C VAL A 698 32.09 38.90 -49.29
N ASN A 699 30.81 39.12 -48.94
CA ASN A 699 30.39 39.69 -47.67
C ASN A 699 30.07 38.58 -46.65
N CYS A 700 30.25 38.90 -45.37
CA CYS A 700 29.78 38.03 -44.30
C CYS A 700 28.24 37.99 -44.28
N TYR A 701 27.68 36.84 -43.94
CA TYR A 701 26.25 36.57 -43.83
C TYR A 701 25.97 35.68 -42.61
N GLY A 702 24.74 35.21 -42.44
CA GLY A 702 24.29 34.47 -41.27
C GLY A 702 23.40 35.35 -40.39
N GLY A 703 22.25 34.81 -40.03
CA GLY A 703 21.25 35.47 -39.21
C GLY A 703 21.61 35.50 -37.73
N ASN A 704 20.63 35.82 -36.89
CA ASN A 704 20.82 35.96 -35.44
C ASN A 704 21.01 34.62 -34.73
N ASN A 705 20.71 33.49 -35.38
CA ASN A 705 20.86 32.15 -34.80
C ASN A 705 22.02 31.39 -35.44
N THR A 706 22.91 32.09 -36.17
CA THR A 706 24.18 31.52 -36.61
C THR A 706 25.13 31.40 -35.42
N SER A 707 25.63 30.20 -35.19
CA SER A 707 26.50 29.86 -34.05
C SER A 707 27.73 29.07 -34.51
N VAL A 708 28.87 29.34 -33.88
CA VAL A 708 30.05 28.47 -33.97
C VAL A 708 30.35 27.90 -32.60
N ILE A 709 30.47 26.57 -32.55
CA ILE A 709 30.72 25.81 -31.32
C ILE A 709 32.02 25.04 -31.50
N GLN A 710 33.03 25.39 -30.72
CA GLN A 710 34.26 24.61 -30.62
C GLN A 710 34.07 23.51 -29.57
N ILE A 711 34.34 22.26 -29.93
CA ILE A 711 34.28 21.11 -29.02
C ILE A 711 35.68 20.79 -28.47
N LYS A 712 36.72 20.85 -29.34
CA LYS A 712 38.13 20.64 -28.97
C LYS A 712 39.02 21.80 -29.45
N PRO A 713 40.02 22.25 -28.67
CA PRO A 713 40.48 21.66 -27.39
C PRO A 713 39.65 22.06 -26.16
N LYS A 714 38.84 23.11 -26.24
CA LYS A 714 37.93 23.54 -25.16
C LYS A 714 36.55 23.84 -25.71
N PHE A 715 35.53 23.55 -24.92
CA PHE A 715 34.15 23.87 -25.26
C PHE A 715 33.90 25.37 -25.16
N GLU A 716 33.62 25.99 -26.29
CA GLU A 716 33.27 27.42 -26.41
C GLU A 716 32.22 27.61 -27.49
N ARG A 717 31.20 28.41 -27.22
CA ARG A 717 30.17 28.83 -28.18
C ARG A 717 30.22 30.33 -28.40
N GLU A 718 30.06 30.74 -29.64
CA GLU A 718 29.84 32.15 -29.99
C GLU A 718 28.68 32.28 -30.97
N ASP A 719 27.71 33.12 -30.61
CA ASP A 719 26.56 33.49 -31.43
C ASP A 719 26.79 34.90 -31.97
N LYS A 720 26.89 35.04 -33.29
CA LYS A 720 27.16 36.34 -33.91
C LYS A 720 26.55 36.44 -35.30
N SER A 721 25.68 37.44 -35.47
CA SER A 721 25.06 37.73 -36.76
C SER A 721 26.06 38.37 -37.72
N GLY A 722 25.97 37.99 -39.00
CA GLY A 722 26.75 38.59 -40.07
C GLY A 722 28.27 38.39 -39.94
N SER A 723 28.73 37.37 -39.21
CA SER A 723 30.15 37.06 -39.02
C SER A 723 30.65 35.84 -39.79
N PHE A 724 29.75 35.10 -40.45
CA PHE A 724 30.11 33.94 -41.25
C PHE A 724 30.46 34.35 -42.69
N ARG A 725 31.64 33.96 -43.17
CA ARG A 725 32.07 34.17 -44.55
C ARG A 725 32.39 32.83 -45.19
N CYS A 726 31.80 32.57 -46.35
CA CYS A 726 32.14 31.43 -47.19
C CYS A 726 32.45 31.94 -48.60
N ASN A 727 33.71 31.84 -49.03
CA ASN A 727 34.12 32.21 -50.38
C ASN A 727 35.09 31.16 -50.94
N LEU A 728 34.59 30.23 -51.75
CA LEU A 728 35.40 29.13 -52.28
C LEU A 728 35.81 29.35 -53.75
N LYS A 729 35.23 30.37 -54.43
CA LYS A 729 35.40 30.58 -55.89
C LYS A 729 35.78 32.01 -56.31
N LEU A 730 35.37 33.05 -55.57
CA LEU A 730 35.52 34.44 -56.01
C LEU A 730 36.92 34.96 -55.67
N LYS A 731 37.74 35.15 -56.70
CA LYS A 731 39.14 35.65 -56.57
C LYS A 731 39.25 37.08 -56.05
N SER A 732 38.15 37.84 -56.04
CA SER A 732 38.11 39.25 -55.61
C SER A 732 38.11 39.44 -54.08
N ALA A 733 38.18 38.37 -53.29
CA ALA A 733 38.20 38.40 -51.83
C ALA A 733 38.97 37.22 -51.22
N PRO A 734 39.33 37.27 -49.92
CA PRO A 734 39.93 36.14 -49.22
C PRO A 734 39.07 34.88 -49.40
N MET A 735 39.72 33.80 -49.84
CA MET A 735 39.05 32.52 -50.09
C MET A 735 39.13 31.63 -48.86
N GLY A 736 38.14 30.76 -48.69
CA GLY A 736 37.99 29.87 -47.53
C GLY A 736 36.68 30.12 -46.77
N ILE A 737 36.53 29.40 -45.64
CA ILE A 737 35.44 29.60 -44.69
C ILE A 737 36.03 30.27 -43.45
N GLN A 738 35.42 31.37 -43.00
CA GLN A 738 35.87 32.14 -41.84
C GLN A 738 34.69 32.50 -40.95
N PHE A 739 34.90 32.39 -39.64
CA PHE A 739 33.97 32.92 -38.64
C PHE A 739 34.75 33.65 -37.55
N GLY A 740 34.67 34.98 -37.56
CA GLY A 740 35.40 35.83 -36.63
C GLY A 740 36.89 35.49 -36.55
N ARG A 741 37.41 35.34 -35.33
CA ARG A 741 38.78 34.87 -35.04
C ARG A 741 38.88 33.37 -34.76
N TYR A 742 37.74 32.67 -34.76
CA TYR A 742 37.59 31.34 -34.18
C TYR A 742 37.75 30.22 -35.21
N LEU A 743 37.39 30.49 -36.47
CA LEU A 743 37.46 29.50 -37.54
C LEU A 743 38.14 30.06 -38.78
N LYS A 744 39.09 29.30 -39.31
CA LYS A 744 39.66 29.50 -40.64
C LYS A 744 39.85 28.14 -41.35
N ILE A 745 39.06 27.91 -42.38
CA ILE A 745 39.18 26.74 -43.27
C ILE A 745 39.69 27.20 -44.62
N GLU A 746 40.73 26.53 -45.11
CA GLU A 746 41.34 26.84 -46.40
C GLU A 746 40.40 26.46 -47.55
N LYS A 747 40.50 27.18 -48.68
CA LYS A 747 39.53 27.07 -49.80
C LYS A 747 39.41 25.67 -50.41
N ASP A 748 40.47 24.87 -50.31
CA ASP A 748 40.58 23.53 -50.88
C ASP A 748 40.37 22.43 -49.84
N PHE A 749 40.00 22.80 -48.61
CA PHE A 749 39.88 21.91 -47.46
C PHE A 749 41.18 21.17 -47.10
N SER A 750 42.34 21.74 -47.46
CA SER A 750 43.66 21.17 -47.12
C SER A 750 43.91 21.02 -45.61
N ASN A 751 43.25 21.83 -44.78
CA ASN A 751 43.33 21.75 -43.33
C ASN A 751 42.16 20.99 -42.66
N VAL A 752 41.38 20.24 -43.44
CA VAL A 752 40.21 19.49 -42.97
C VAL A 752 40.46 17.98 -43.12
N ASN A 753 40.32 17.24 -42.02
CA ASN A 753 40.42 15.79 -42.00
C ASN A 753 39.07 15.13 -42.30
N ASP A 754 37.99 15.59 -41.67
CA ASP A 754 36.64 15.05 -41.83
C ASP A 754 35.57 16.15 -41.79
N ILE A 755 34.46 15.91 -42.51
CA ILE A 755 33.30 16.81 -42.63
C ILE A 755 32.01 16.00 -42.53
N GLU A 756 31.10 16.44 -41.69
CA GLU A 756 29.73 15.92 -41.61
C GLU A 756 28.74 17.09 -41.63
N VAL A 757 27.68 17.01 -42.45
CA VAL A 757 26.70 18.09 -42.62
C VAL A 757 25.30 17.55 -42.45
N TRP A 758 24.53 18.21 -41.60
CA TRP A 758 23.14 17.91 -41.29
C TRP A 758 22.22 19.04 -41.74
N GLY A 759 21.17 18.69 -42.47
CA GLY A 759 20.06 19.58 -42.82
C GLY A 759 18.97 19.51 -41.78
N CYS A 760 18.53 20.67 -41.27
CA CYS A 760 17.57 20.80 -40.17
C CYS A 760 16.13 21.04 -40.66
N GLY A 761 15.81 20.60 -41.88
CA GLY A 761 14.49 20.71 -42.50
C GLY A 761 13.75 19.38 -42.50
N VAL A 762 12.52 19.37 -43.02
CA VAL A 762 11.77 18.12 -43.22
C VAL A 762 12.31 17.36 -44.43
N GLU A 763 12.04 16.06 -44.52
CA GLU A 763 12.51 15.20 -45.62
C GLU A 763 12.06 15.70 -47.02
N ASP A 764 10.92 16.38 -47.07
CA ASP A 764 10.42 17.05 -48.27
C ASP A 764 11.35 18.19 -48.76
N ASP A 765 12.06 18.88 -47.86
CA ASP A 765 13.00 19.95 -48.21
C ASP A 765 14.22 19.39 -48.97
N LEU A 766 14.74 18.24 -48.52
CA LEU A 766 15.80 17.52 -49.24
C LEU A 766 15.31 17.02 -50.60
N THR A 767 14.09 16.49 -50.65
CA THR A 767 13.46 16.05 -51.91
C THR A 767 13.28 17.22 -52.88
N ALA A 768 12.91 18.40 -52.39
CA ALA A 768 12.80 19.63 -53.17
C ALA A 768 14.16 20.08 -53.71
N GLN A 769 15.22 20.03 -52.90
CA GLN A 769 16.60 20.30 -53.34
C GLN A 769 17.01 19.35 -54.47
N MET A 770 16.75 18.04 -54.33
CA MET A 770 17.08 17.05 -55.37
C MET A 770 16.30 17.32 -56.67
N LYS A 771 15.00 17.63 -56.59
CA LYS A 771 14.19 18.00 -57.76
C LYS A 771 14.74 19.25 -58.45
N GLN A 772 15.14 20.26 -57.67
CA GLN A 772 15.73 21.49 -58.20
C GLN A 772 17.06 21.22 -58.91
N LYS A 773 17.92 20.35 -58.36
CA LYS A 773 19.18 19.94 -59.00
C LYS A 773 18.98 19.15 -60.29
N VAL A 774 18.03 18.21 -60.33
CA VAL A 774 17.66 17.49 -61.56
C VAL A 774 17.13 18.45 -62.62
N TRP A 775 16.35 19.45 -62.22
CA TRP A 775 15.87 20.49 -63.12
C TRP A 775 17.02 21.33 -63.69
N TYR A 776 17.95 21.79 -62.86
CA TYR A 776 19.14 22.52 -63.32
C TYR A 776 20.00 21.70 -64.29
N LYS A 777 20.18 20.40 -64.03
CA LYS A 777 20.93 19.51 -64.92
C LYS A 777 20.25 19.35 -66.28
N LYS A 778 18.92 19.18 -66.31
CA LYS A 778 18.13 19.14 -67.56
C LYS A 778 18.18 20.45 -68.34
N GLU A 779 18.14 21.59 -67.65
CA GLU A 779 18.31 22.91 -68.29
C GLU A 779 19.72 23.10 -68.85
N ALA A 780 20.75 22.65 -68.13
CA ALA A 780 22.14 22.69 -68.60
C ALA A 780 22.36 21.78 -69.82
N GLU A 781 21.79 20.56 -69.82
CA GLU A 781 21.81 19.64 -70.95
C GLU A 781 21.09 20.22 -72.17
N LYS A 782 19.91 20.84 -72.01
CA LYS A 782 19.20 21.54 -73.09
C LYS A 782 19.99 22.70 -73.68
N ARG A 783 20.81 23.37 -72.87
CA ARG A 783 21.68 24.48 -73.31
C ARG A 783 23.01 24.00 -73.89
N SER A 784 23.38 22.74 -73.68
CA SER A 784 24.58 22.16 -74.27
C SER A 784 24.37 21.90 -75.76
N LYS A 785 25.00 22.71 -76.62
CA LYS A 785 25.07 22.44 -78.06
C LYS A 785 26.14 21.39 -78.28
N VAL A 786 25.74 20.14 -78.55
CA VAL A 786 26.65 19.09 -79.02
C VAL A 786 26.90 19.34 -80.53
N PRO A 787 28.14 19.55 -80.99
CA PRO A 787 28.42 19.59 -82.42
C PRO A 787 28.35 18.16 -82.98
N LEU A 788 27.51 17.92 -83.99
CA LEU A 788 27.47 16.64 -84.69
C LEU A 788 28.68 16.53 -85.65
N PRO A 789 29.42 15.40 -85.66
CA PRO A 789 30.48 15.17 -86.62
C PRO A 789 29.93 14.57 -87.92
N GLY A 790 30.28 15.17 -89.06
CA GLY A 790 30.38 14.49 -90.36
C GLY A 790 29.08 14.15 -91.11
N ALA A 791 29.23 13.86 -92.41
CA ALA A 791 28.15 13.52 -93.32
C ALA A 791 27.47 12.19 -92.94
N TRP A 792 26.15 12.08 -93.17
CA TRP A 792 25.32 10.91 -92.82
C TRP A 792 25.85 9.57 -93.34
N ASP A 793 26.61 9.58 -94.42
CA ASP A 793 27.21 8.39 -95.01
C ASP A 793 28.35 7.77 -94.18
N GLU A 794 28.90 8.51 -93.21
CA GLU A 794 29.95 8.03 -92.30
C GLU A 794 29.41 7.67 -90.90
N ASN A 795 28.09 7.73 -90.69
CA ASN A 795 27.50 7.48 -89.38
C ASN A 795 27.47 5.96 -89.07
N PRO A 796 28.13 5.48 -88.00
CA PRO A 796 28.15 4.07 -87.62
C PRO A 796 26.76 3.47 -87.38
N ASP A 797 25.76 4.29 -87.03
CA ASP A 797 24.39 3.84 -86.82
C ASP A 797 23.72 3.36 -88.13
N LYS A 798 24.07 3.95 -89.28
CA LYS A 798 23.60 3.50 -90.60
C LYS A 798 24.10 2.09 -90.90
N THR A 799 25.38 1.83 -90.62
CA THR A 799 26.02 0.52 -90.80
C THR A 799 25.39 -0.54 -89.91
N ILE A 800 25.02 -0.20 -88.66
CA ILE A 800 24.34 -1.12 -87.74
C ILE A 800 22.93 -1.48 -88.24
N LEU A 801 22.19 -0.51 -88.79
CA LEU A 801 20.85 -0.73 -89.33
C LEU A 801 20.87 -1.57 -90.62
N GLU A 802 21.86 -1.37 -91.50
CA GLU A 802 22.05 -2.18 -92.70
C GLU A 802 22.51 -3.61 -92.37
N MET A 803 23.36 -3.79 -91.35
CA MET A 803 23.71 -5.11 -90.80
C MET A 803 22.50 -5.83 -90.16
N GLY A 804 21.53 -5.08 -89.65
CA GLY A 804 20.23 -5.57 -89.16
C GLY A 804 19.22 -5.93 -90.26
N GLY A 805 19.61 -5.88 -91.54
CA GLY A 805 18.76 -6.25 -92.68
C GLY A 805 17.82 -5.15 -93.18
N ILE A 806 17.95 -3.92 -92.68
CA ILE A 806 17.14 -2.77 -93.11
C ILE A 806 17.80 -2.14 -94.34
N LYS A 807 17.19 -2.28 -95.52
CA LYS A 807 17.61 -1.55 -96.73
C LYS A 807 17.09 -0.12 -96.70
N LEU A 808 17.99 0.83 -96.48
CA LEU A 808 17.69 2.27 -96.56
C LEU A 808 17.94 2.74 -98.01
N ASN A 809 16.88 2.78 -98.84
CA ASN A 809 16.97 3.36 -100.18
C ASN A 809 17.01 4.90 -100.11
N ASN A 810 18.00 5.50 -100.78
CA ASN A 810 18.28 6.93 -100.86
C ASN A 810 17.25 7.71 -101.70
N GLU A 811 16.03 7.87 -101.22
CA GLU A 811 15.08 8.85 -101.77
C GLU A 811 14.43 9.68 -100.66
N ARG A 812 15.12 10.73 -100.21
CA ARG A 812 14.43 11.91 -99.66
C ARG A 812 14.20 12.90 -100.79
N ARG A 813 13.09 12.70 -101.52
CA ARG A 813 12.40 13.79 -102.22
C ARG A 813 11.69 14.65 -101.19
N ASP A 814 11.72 15.95 -101.49
CA ASP A 814 11.01 17.07 -100.89
C ASP A 814 9.76 16.70 -100.08
N PHE A 815 9.74 17.13 -98.82
CA PHE A 815 8.51 17.57 -98.19
C PHE A 815 8.79 18.84 -97.38
N ASP A 816 8.24 19.92 -97.94
CA ASP A 816 8.09 21.24 -97.36
C ASP A 816 7.50 21.21 -95.95
N ARG A 817 7.91 22.22 -95.19
CA ARG A 817 7.32 22.62 -93.90
C ARG A 817 5.84 22.97 -94.07
N PRO A 818 4.99 22.56 -93.12
CA PRO A 818 3.83 23.35 -92.74
C PRO A 818 4.07 24.03 -91.39
N ASP A 819 3.59 25.27 -91.33
CA ASP A 819 3.39 26.09 -90.14
C ASP A 819 2.71 25.33 -88.99
N ASP A 820 3.12 25.64 -87.76
CA ASP A 820 2.25 25.55 -86.58
C ASP A 820 2.46 26.78 -85.69
N THR A 821 1.67 27.80 -86.01
CA THR A 821 1.11 28.71 -85.01
C THR A 821 0.15 27.97 -84.08
N ILE A 822 0.03 28.45 -82.83
CA ILE A 822 -1.02 28.15 -81.81
C ILE A 822 -0.64 26.97 -80.87
N ALA A 823 -0.01 27.22 -79.72
CA ALA A 823 -0.58 27.69 -78.45
C ALA A 823 -1.44 26.67 -77.66
N ARG A 824 -0.86 26.23 -76.54
CA ARG A 824 -1.45 26.06 -75.18
C ARG A 824 -2.59 25.05 -74.95
N LYS A 825 -2.31 24.12 -74.01
CA LYS A 825 -3.05 23.75 -72.75
C LYS A 825 -3.34 22.24 -72.64
N PHE A 826 -2.50 21.52 -71.90
CA PHE A 826 -2.68 21.03 -70.50
C PHE A 826 -1.67 19.92 -70.24
#